data_AF-A0A1E3PNU1-F1
#
_entry.id   AF-A0A1E3PNU1-F1
#
_cell.length_a   1.000
_cell.length_b   1.000
_cell.length_c   1.000
_cell.angle_alpha   90.00
_cell.angle_beta   90.00
_cell.angle_gamma   90.00
#
_symmetry.space_group_name_H-M   'P 1'
#
loop_
_entity.id
_entity.type
_entity.pdbx_description
1 polymer ?
#
loop_
_entity_poly.entity_id
_entity_poly.type
_entity_poly.pdbx_seq_one_letter_code
_entity_poly.pdbx_strand_id
1 'polypeptide(L)'
;MFILSPNQPPTGNQPAEPTDLGLNQLSLDETPGILDQTDSLEVDDEFFEQQEGPDEVENDEDDGDGVGDEDDEDDEDDGPSPLSPGNVMNLPIDTCFQDKFEDELIEHAREGVRSDLADHKQKTTYVDNDDGLGVSPNIDNENQTRGDTYNNANENFRSQQHNFQEIPRFTYEYTDRDSLAVELEEWFVYDDNAIFADTKAAFEIRSESLKWTDVTDRRRKSFIKNLLDQLSRDATSLDNFEKPNNALYSLNYIIQGTYGETTCTAHQLTLIKDNCRLVWQVGGLPIVYHIMRQIITKFLPEDLSSLWTPPDVDNNETANDGSNSELGLALFQAATVLYFLIETLGNSETPQFRSDLNKLNPPILSYLVKSIARIRWTGLRWNIPVRQMILLSWKSMLTLFGDRAQIGQAKQFNRKRYHLDPIPDKDSITASPLDYHAFRDDITSRYPSYQPPLSALPVSFDNMTSISHFIQIPRPFNTQAANSALPAPTVHIATPVTTNPNLPMYIPGQKPKKSAFHTNQSFPFIHPTDDSVPRSIVEAAELFASRVSVSTPLTQLWNERDIFMQQERGWSSLDTLDIPEKRAEDYEEQSDVPMAKILESVEAFYQESLPHFNSFIIVILKVILASISFPVDNSGSSTGNGNINEIGHLRAKEITLKSASGLLDIMLRWLKISHIAKFEYISSLLFDSRYYLLVYKYFYSHDAVEMALQRTDMPAYGFFSVTGRLASDNINDDEYREDLNDFIDIEPYITPVEAHYNFEVQKNYSKRYFFSSINLVNVLRKILKKKTQRIIVVAELPSDTLRRSLSIYQKQIWSAVLNIFKEQVPFNGKKWKHNNMKLISAIYMNCKLKLRDDWLVGSSVTSEVDDAYAQEIALRALVQFYNCRRYKDEMAQIGYVINDINFFKQEIETLMAEAENI
;
A
#
# COMPACT_ATOMS: atom_id res chain seq x y z
N MET A 1 -31.57 56.76 2.60
CA MET A 1 -30.70 57.96 2.66
C MET A 1 -29.41 57.56 1.94
N PHE A 2 -29.03 58.17 0.81
CA PHE A 2 -28.49 59.55 0.66
C PHE A 2 -27.16 59.67 1.42
N ILE A 3 -25.99 59.98 0.83
CA ILE A 3 -25.59 60.70 -0.41
C ILE A 3 -24.29 60.03 -0.96
N LEU A 4 -24.23 59.49 -2.20
CA LEU A 4 -23.91 60.10 -3.52
C LEU A 4 -22.41 60.35 -3.84
N SER A 5 -21.98 59.88 -5.02
CA SER A 5 -20.70 60.20 -5.70
C SER A 5 -20.85 61.36 -6.70
N PRO A 6 -19.74 61.98 -7.15
CA PRO A 6 -19.34 61.96 -8.59
C PRO A 6 -17.82 61.65 -8.78
N ASN A 7 -17.27 61.13 -9.90
CA ASN A 7 -17.25 61.55 -11.34
C ASN A 7 -16.50 62.90 -11.58
N GLN A 8 -15.60 63.10 -12.58
CA GLN A 8 -15.01 62.24 -13.64
C GLN A 8 -13.66 62.87 -14.22
N PRO A 9 -13.07 62.55 -15.42
CA PRO A 9 -11.63 62.76 -15.78
C PRO A 9 -11.45 63.86 -16.90
N PRO A 10 -10.54 63.86 -17.93
CA PRO A 10 -9.37 63.01 -18.34
C PRO A 10 -8.12 63.76 -18.93
N THR A 11 -7.25 63.00 -19.64
CA THR A 11 -6.09 63.39 -20.51
C THR A 11 -4.75 63.71 -19.80
N GLY A 12 -3.57 63.38 -20.35
CA GLY A 12 -3.25 62.57 -21.55
C GLY A 12 -1.73 62.52 -21.89
N ASN A 13 -1.36 61.66 -22.84
CA ASN A 13 -0.09 61.58 -23.61
C ASN A 13 1.26 61.20 -22.94
N GLN A 14 1.80 60.05 -23.40
CA GLN A 14 3.22 59.78 -23.68
C GLN A 14 3.77 60.73 -24.79
N PRO A 15 5.10 60.85 -25.08
CA PRO A 15 6.16 59.83 -24.93
C PRO A 15 7.54 60.32 -24.40
N ALA A 16 8.50 59.40 -24.31
CA ALA A 16 9.93 59.70 -24.18
C ALA A 16 10.82 58.61 -24.82
N GLU A 17 11.50 58.99 -25.89
CA GLU A 17 12.59 58.30 -26.61
C GLU A 17 13.46 59.41 -27.27
N PRO A 18 14.68 59.15 -27.76
CA PRO A 18 15.76 58.37 -27.16
C PRO A 18 17.08 59.19 -27.15
N THR A 19 18.20 58.65 -26.65
CA THR A 19 19.55 59.04 -27.12
C THR A 19 20.59 57.96 -26.79
N ASP A 20 21.71 57.98 -27.49
CA ASP A 20 22.62 56.84 -27.71
C ASP A 20 24.09 57.30 -27.82
N LEU A 21 25.02 56.33 -27.87
CA LEU A 21 26.45 56.40 -28.23
C LEU A 21 27.44 56.98 -27.18
N GLY A 22 28.56 56.26 -27.01
CA GLY A 22 29.65 56.63 -26.09
C GLY A 22 30.85 55.66 -26.07
N LEU A 23 31.40 55.31 -27.25
CA LEU A 23 32.56 54.42 -27.39
C LEU A 23 33.89 55.06 -26.95
N ASN A 24 34.82 54.27 -26.40
CA ASN A 24 36.24 54.25 -26.81
C ASN A 24 37.03 53.05 -26.22
N GLN A 25 38.20 52.78 -26.79
CA GLN A 25 39.14 51.68 -26.45
C GLN A 25 40.55 52.23 -26.14
N LEU A 26 41.51 51.32 -25.86
CA LEU A 26 42.99 51.49 -25.80
C LEU A 26 43.56 52.08 -24.47
N SER A 27 44.78 51.73 -24.00
CA SER A 27 45.64 50.54 -24.24
C SER A 27 46.91 50.55 -23.33
N LEU A 28 47.35 49.35 -22.92
CA LEU A 28 48.75 48.89 -22.65
C LEU A 28 49.61 49.42 -21.47
N ASP A 29 50.41 48.46 -20.97
CA ASP A 29 51.75 48.46 -20.33
C ASP A 29 52.12 49.31 -19.10
N GLU A 30 52.69 48.63 -18.08
CA GLU A 30 54.14 48.68 -17.78
C GLU A 30 54.60 47.54 -16.82
N THR A 31 55.90 47.21 -16.79
CA THR A 31 56.54 46.25 -15.85
C THR A 31 57.94 46.72 -15.45
N PRO A 32 58.40 46.44 -14.21
CA PRO A 32 59.57 45.55 -14.03
C PRO A 32 59.52 44.69 -12.73
N GLY A 33 60.41 43.73 -12.48
CA GLY A 33 61.41 43.12 -13.37
C GLY A 33 62.73 42.67 -12.68
N ILE A 34 62.96 41.34 -12.62
CA ILE A 34 64.27 40.63 -12.57
C ILE A 34 65.17 40.78 -11.32
N LEU A 35 65.49 39.65 -10.67
CA LEU A 35 66.86 39.24 -10.30
C LEU A 35 66.95 37.71 -10.08
N ASP A 36 68.16 37.18 -9.88
CA ASP A 36 68.57 35.80 -10.22
C ASP A 36 69.62 35.24 -9.21
N GLN A 37 70.03 33.98 -9.42
CA GLN A 37 71.31 33.31 -9.02
C GLN A 37 71.33 32.28 -7.88
N THR A 38 72.16 31.25 -8.11
CA THR A 38 72.86 30.34 -7.15
C THR A 38 72.04 29.40 -6.25
N ASP A 39 72.57 28.27 -5.76
CA ASP A 39 73.46 27.25 -6.38
C ASP A 39 73.49 26.01 -5.44
N SER A 40 73.74 24.84 -6.03
CA SER A 40 74.52 23.68 -5.55
C SER A 40 74.82 23.41 -4.04
N LEU A 41 74.56 22.15 -3.65
CA LEU A 41 75.37 21.28 -2.74
C LEU A 41 75.31 21.59 -1.21
N GLU A 42 75.65 20.69 -0.26
CA GLU A 42 76.45 19.45 -0.27
C GLU A 42 76.18 18.56 0.99
N VAL A 43 76.46 17.24 0.95
CA VAL A 43 76.73 16.28 2.06
C VAL A 43 75.56 15.93 3.02
N ASP A 44 75.02 14.70 3.14
CA ASP A 44 75.38 13.27 2.83
C ASP A 44 75.85 12.42 4.05
N ASP A 45 75.82 11.09 3.85
CA ASP A 45 76.57 10.00 4.51
C ASP A 45 76.33 9.65 6.01
N GLU A 46 76.56 8.42 6.52
CA GLU A 46 77.05 7.12 5.97
C GLU A 46 76.02 5.99 6.32
N PHE A 47 76.10 4.66 6.04
CA PHE A 47 76.43 3.66 4.98
C PHE A 47 75.70 2.34 5.44
N PHE A 48 75.56 1.16 4.81
CA PHE A 48 76.07 0.43 3.62
C PHE A 48 74.84 -0.05 2.79
N GLU A 49 74.84 -0.56 1.55
CA GLU A 49 75.76 -1.41 0.74
C GLU A 49 75.74 -2.95 1.03
N GLN A 50 76.02 -3.85 0.06
CA GLN A 50 75.61 -3.97 -1.36
C GLN A 50 76.14 -5.30 -1.99
N GLN A 51 75.38 -5.92 -2.91
CA GLN A 51 75.83 -6.88 -3.97
C GLN A 51 76.55 -8.18 -3.48
N GLU A 52 76.96 -9.19 -4.28
CA GLU A 52 77.04 -9.44 -5.74
C GLU A 52 76.62 -10.90 -6.09
N GLY A 53 76.54 -11.25 -7.39
CA GLY A 53 76.99 -12.58 -7.88
C GLY A 53 75.92 -13.57 -8.42
N PRO A 54 76.17 -14.29 -9.54
CA PRO A 54 75.21 -15.23 -10.16
C PRO A 54 75.75 -16.66 -10.45
N ASP A 55 75.01 -17.39 -11.30
CA ASP A 55 75.39 -18.51 -12.20
C ASP A 55 75.05 -19.98 -11.83
N GLU A 56 74.29 -20.59 -12.76
CA GLU A 56 74.24 -21.97 -13.33
C GLU A 56 74.59 -23.25 -12.53
N VAL A 57 73.83 -24.34 -12.82
CA VAL A 57 74.34 -25.66 -13.28
C VAL A 57 73.16 -26.61 -13.66
N GLU A 58 73.35 -27.42 -14.70
CA GLU A 58 72.42 -28.46 -15.21
C GLU A 58 72.67 -29.85 -14.57
N ASN A 59 71.73 -30.81 -14.74
CA ASN A 59 71.96 -32.16 -15.34
C ASN A 59 70.91 -33.25 -14.98
N ASP A 60 70.55 -34.03 -16.01
CA ASP A 60 70.27 -35.49 -16.11
C ASP A 60 69.11 -36.13 -15.28
N GLU A 61 68.18 -36.96 -15.81
CA GLU A 61 68.26 -38.19 -16.66
C GLU A 61 68.76 -39.43 -15.87
N ASP A 62 68.21 -40.67 -15.96
CA ASP A 62 67.06 -41.28 -16.68
C ASP A 62 66.61 -42.60 -15.93
N ASP A 63 65.94 -43.54 -16.62
CA ASP A 63 65.44 -44.89 -16.25
C ASP A 63 64.02 -44.95 -15.60
N GLY A 64 62.95 -45.51 -16.19
CA GLY A 64 62.74 -45.99 -17.57
C GLY A 64 62.24 -47.45 -17.68
N ASP A 65 61.00 -47.68 -18.16
CA ASP A 65 60.58 -48.93 -18.86
C ASP A 65 59.26 -48.74 -19.65
N GLY A 66 59.01 -49.57 -20.68
CA GLY A 66 57.83 -49.52 -21.59
C GLY A 66 56.56 -50.20 -21.04
N VAL A 67 55.41 -50.29 -21.75
CA VAL A 67 55.12 -50.32 -23.21
C VAL A 67 53.71 -49.73 -23.48
N GLY A 68 53.41 -49.24 -24.70
CA GLY A 68 52.09 -48.69 -25.13
C GLY A 68 51.01 -49.75 -25.45
N ASP A 69 49.92 -49.44 -26.18
CA ASP A 69 49.56 -48.27 -27.01
C ASP A 69 48.01 -47.98 -26.93
N GLU A 70 47.48 -47.10 -27.80
CA GLU A 70 46.05 -46.83 -28.15
C GLU A 70 45.26 -45.74 -27.36
N ASP A 71 45.60 -44.47 -27.65
CA ASP A 71 44.78 -43.40 -28.27
C ASP A 71 43.37 -42.95 -27.72
N ASP A 72 43.32 -41.64 -27.44
CA ASP A 72 42.29 -40.61 -27.75
C ASP A 72 40.93 -40.42 -26.99
N GLU A 73 40.74 -39.15 -26.56
CA GLU A 73 39.51 -38.33 -26.33
C GLU A 73 38.41 -38.84 -25.37
N ASP A 74 37.88 -38.07 -24.41
CA ASP A 74 38.18 -36.72 -23.87
C ASP A 74 37.42 -36.60 -22.51
N ASP A 75 38.07 -36.24 -21.40
CA ASP A 75 37.40 -36.07 -20.08
C ASP A 75 37.96 -34.89 -19.25
N GLU A 76 37.06 -34.31 -18.46
CA GLU A 76 37.05 -33.01 -17.76
C GLU A 76 38.30 -32.63 -16.93
N ASP A 77 38.83 -31.40 -17.12
CA ASP A 77 39.90 -30.79 -16.29
C ASP A 77 39.31 -29.99 -15.11
N ASP A 78 39.78 -30.29 -13.90
CA ASP A 78 39.12 -29.94 -12.63
C ASP A 78 39.61 -28.57 -12.10
N GLY A 79 39.01 -27.50 -12.63
CA GLY A 79 39.39 -26.11 -12.32
C GLY A 79 39.18 -25.72 -10.83
N PRO A 80 40.07 -24.88 -10.25
CA PRO A 80 40.04 -24.57 -8.83
C PRO A 80 38.74 -23.84 -8.41
N SER A 81 38.16 -24.30 -7.31
CA SER A 81 36.80 -23.90 -6.89
C SER A 81 36.65 -22.38 -6.68
N PRO A 82 35.59 -21.75 -7.22
CA PRO A 82 35.38 -20.31 -7.06
C PRO A 82 35.04 -19.94 -5.61
N LEU A 83 35.49 -18.75 -5.20
CA LEU A 83 35.22 -18.17 -3.89
C LEU A 83 33.71 -17.90 -3.70
N SER A 84 33.22 -18.13 -2.47
CA SER A 84 31.81 -17.99 -2.11
C SER A 84 31.27 -16.57 -2.39
N PRO A 85 30.08 -16.41 -3.03
CA PRO A 85 29.46 -15.11 -3.23
C PRO A 85 29.16 -14.42 -1.89
N GLY A 86 29.67 -13.19 -1.72
CA GLY A 86 29.43 -12.40 -0.51
C GLY A 86 28.12 -11.62 -0.57
N ASN A 87 27.28 -11.79 0.45
CA ASN A 87 26.16 -10.94 0.88
C ASN A 87 25.63 -9.87 -0.11
N VAL A 88 24.67 -10.27 -0.94
CA VAL A 88 23.80 -9.39 -1.75
C VAL A 88 22.95 -8.45 -0.87
N MET A 89 22.49 -7.34 -1.46
CA MET A 89 21.54 -6.35 -0.91
C MET A 89 20.19 -6.92 -0.44
N ASN A 90 20.22 -7.61 0.70
CA ASN A 90 19.05 -7.78 1.56
C ASN A 90 19.15 -6.79 2.74
N LEU A 91 18.19 -5.86 2.82
CA LEU A 91 17.60 -5.55 4.14
C LEU A 91 17.32 -6.89 4.83
N PRO A 92 17.63 -7.12 6.12
CA PRO A 92 17.59 -8.45 6.75
C PRO A 92 16.17 -9.04 6.84
N ILE A 93 15.71 -9.50 5.67
CA ILE A 93 14.54 -10.33 5.40
C ILE A 93 15.01 -11.73 5.72
N ASP A 94 14.42 -12.30 6.77
CA ASP A 94 14.61 -13.69 7.17
C ASP A 94 14.09 -14.62 6.05
N THR A 95 14.97 -14.94 5.11
CA THR A 95 14.68 -15.75 3.91
C THR A 95 14.13 -17.11 4.32
N CYS A 96 14.64 -17.73 5.39
CA CYS A 96 14.14 -18.99 5.92
C CYS A 96 12.62 -19.02 6.22
N PHE A 97 11.99 -17.87 6.55
CA PHE A 97 10.53 -17.77 6.58
C PHE A 97 9.94 -17.42 5.22
N GLN A 98 10.55 -16.48 4.49
CA GLN A 98 10.09 -16.01 3.19
C GLN A 98 10.02 -17.16 2.16
N ASP A 99 11.05 -18.00 2.09
CA ASP A 99 11.23 -19.09 1.13
C ASP A 99 10.21 -20.20 1.36
N LYS A 100 10.02 -20.65 2.61
CA LYS A 100 8.99 -21.65 2.97
C LYS A 100 7.57 -21.15 2.71
N PHE A 101 7.34 -19.85 2.92
CA PHE A 101 6.08 -19.17 2.65
C PHE A 101 5.85 -19.01 1.14
N GLU A 102 6.91 -18.77 0.36
CA GLU A 102 6.86 -18.78 -1.09
C GLU A 102 6.65 -20.19 -1.62
N ASP A 103 7.30 -21.24 -1.11
CA ASP A 103 7.02 -22.63 -1.48
C ASP A 103 5.57 -23.03 -1.21
N GLU A 104 5.01 -22.81 0.00
CA GLU A 104 3.58 -23.12 0.26
C GLU A 104 2.60 -22.34 -0.64
N LEU A 105 2.90 -21.07 -0.96
CA LEU A 105 2.04 -20.26 -1.83
C LEU A 105 2.21 -20.58 -3.31
N ILE A 106 3.42 -20.92 -3.75
CA ILE A 106 3.77 -21.22 -5.13
C ILE A 106 3.40 -22.67 -5.45
N GLU A 107 3.53 -23.63 -4.53
CA GLU A 107 2.97 -24.98 -4.68
C GLU A 107 1.45 -24.89 -4.84
N HIS A 108 0.70 -24.32 -3.88
CA HIS A 108 -0.76 -24.22 -4.03
C HIS A 108 -1.22 -23.44 -5.28
N ALA A 109 -0.46 -22.43 -5.72
CA ALA A 109 -0.72 -21.76 -7.01
C ALA A 109 -0.40 -22.65 -8.23
N ARG A 110 0.70 -23.42 -8.19
CA ARG A 110 1.10 -24.36 -9.24
C ARG A 110 0.26 -25.63 -9.27
N GLU A 111 -0.32 -26.07 -8.15
CA GLU A 111 -1.23 -27.21 -8.06
C GLU A 111 -2.53 -26.93 -8.82
N GLY A 112 -3.15 -25.75 -8.61
CA GLY A 112 -4.31 -25.32 -9.39
C GLY A 112 -4.01 -25.27 -10.90
N VAL A 113 -2.83 -24.76 -11.28
CA VAL A 113 -2.38 -24.75 -12.68
C VAL A 113 -2.07 -26.15 -13.22
N ARG A 114 -1.51 -27.07 -12.41
CA ARG A 114 -1.26 -28.47 -12.77
C ARG A 114 -2.56 -29.25 -12.95
N SER A 115 -3.59 -28.99 -12.15
CA SER A 115 -4.93 -29.55 -12.34
C SER A 115 -5.50 -29.16 -13.71
N ASP A 116 -5.42 -27.87 -14.08
CA ASP A 116 -5.91 -27.39 -15.38
C ASP A 116 -5.10 -27.92 -16.57
N LEU A 117 -3.79 -28.11 -16.42
CA LEU A 117 -2.97 -28.75 -17.47
C LEU A 117 -3.19 -30.26 -17.59
N ALA A 118 -3.56 -30.96 -16.51
CA ALA A 118 -3.85 -32.39 -16.54
C ALA A 118 -5.13 -32.67 -17.36
N ASP A 119 -6.20 -31.94 -17.09
CA ASP A 119 -7.47 -32.01 -17.83
C ASP A 119 -7.29 -31.67 -19.32
N HIS A 120 -6.40 -30.72 -19.65
CA HIS A 120 -6.10 -30.38 -21.05
C HIS A 120 -5.31 -31.48 -21.78
N LYS A 121 -4.43 -32.22 -21.09
CA LYS A 121 -3.68 -33.34 -21.71
C LYS A 121 -4.54 -34.57 -21.99
N GLN A 122 -5.60 -34.82 -21.22
CA GLN A 122 -6.52 -35.94 -21.49
C GLN A 122 -7.42 -35.74 -22.72
N LYS A 123 -7.58 -34.49 -23.20
CA LYS A 123 -8.44 -34.15 -24.36
C LYS A 123 -7.72 -34.11 -25.72
N THR A 124 -6.47 -34.56 -25.82
CA THR A 124 -5.69 -34.56 -27.08
C THR A 124 -5.08 -35.92 -27.44
N THR A 125 -5.87 -36.99 -27.39
CA THR A 125 -5.52 -38.28 -28.00
C THR A 125 -6.52 -38.60 -29.11
N TYR A 126 -6.13 -38.36 -30.36
CA TYR A 126 -6.87 -38.86 -31.52
C TYR A 126 -6.67 -40.38 -31.63
N VAL A 127 -7.76 -41.11 -31.86
CA VAL A 127 -7.76 -42.48 -32.38
C VAL A 127 -8.81 -42.50 -33.50
N ASP A 128 -8.45 -43.05 -34.65
CA ASP A 128 -9.31 -43.05 -35.84
C ASP A 128 -10.52 -44.00 -35.70
N ASN A 129 -11.61 -43.67 -36.40
CA ASN A 129 -12.77 -44.56 -36.53
C ASN A 129 -12.61 -45.45 -37.77
N ASP A 130 -12.98 -46.72 -37.65
CA ASP A 130 -13.18 -47.66 -38.77
C ASP A 130 -14.44 -48.51 -38.52
N ASP A 131 -14.96 -49.16 -39.56
CA ASP A 131 -16.36 -49.65 -39.65
C ASP A 131 -16.73 -50.86 -38.75
N GLY A 132 -18.01 -50.96 -38.33
CA GLY A 132 -18.53 -52.19 -37.69
C GLY A 132 -20.01 -52.20 -37.24
N LEU A 133 -20.87 -52.95 -37.95
CA LEU A 133 -22.29 -53.19 -37.64
C LEU A 133 -22.51 -54.01 -36.33
N GLY A 134 -23.51 -53.68 -35.49
CA GLY A 134 -23.79 -54.45 -34.26
C GLY A 134 -25.15 -54.26 -33.54
N VAL A 135 -26.12 -55.11 -33.87
CA VAL A 135 -27.44 -55.40 -33.25
C VAL A 135 -27.60 -55.20 -31.72
N SER A 136 -28.73 -54.62 -31.29
CA SER A 136 -29.22 -54.57 -29.88
C SER A 136 -29.83 -55.89 -29.38
N PRO A 137 -29.81 -56.17 -28.06
CA PRO A 137 -31.10 -56.25 -27.35
C PRO A 137 -31.09 -55.68 -25.90
N ASN A 138 -32.28 -55.45 -25.34
CA ASN A 138 -32.49 -54.97 -23.96
C ASN A 138 -32.08 -56.00 -22.89
N ILE A 139 -31.60 -55.50 -21.75
CA ILE A 139 -31.90 -56.04 -20.40
C ILE A 139 -32.16 -54.84 -19.47
N ASP A 140 -33.25 -54.88 -18.70
CA ASP A 140 -33.59 -53.85 -17.71
C ASP A 140 -33.01 -54.18 -16.32
N ASN A 141 -32.42 -53.19 -15.63
CA ASN A 141 -32.84 -52.76 -14.27
C ASN A 141 -31.80 -51.88 -13.52
N GLU A 142 -32.34 -50.81 -12.90
CA GLU A 142 -32.04 -50.33 -11.55
C GLU A 142 -30.58 -50.38 -11.01
N ASN A 143 -29.83 -49.27 -11.15
CA ASN A 143 -29.24 -48.49 -10.03
C ASN A 143 -28.17 -47.48 -10.51
N GLN A 144 -28.57 -46.27 -10.93
CA GLN A 144 -27.65 -45.12 -11.03
C GLN A 144 -28.40 -43.77 -11.13
N THR A 145 -28.57 -43.08 -10.01
CA THR A 145 -29.05 -41.69 -9.91
C THR A 145 -28.39 -40.99 -8.72
N ARG A 146 -27.06 -40.90 -8.73
CA ARG A 146 -26.28 -40.22 -7.68
C ARG A 146 -24.90 -39.67 -8.10
N GLY A 147 -24.60 -39.60 -9.40
CA GLY A 147 -23.33 -39.06 -9.91
C GLY A 147 -23.45 -37.68 -10.60
N ASP A 148 -24.56 -37.42 -11.28
CA ASP A 148 -24.61 -36.41 -12.35
C ASP A 148 -24.77 -34.96 -11.88
N THR A 149 -25.11 -34.75 -10.60
CA THR A 149 -25.39 -33.42 -10.04
C THR A 149 -24.13 -32.59 -9.78
N TYR A 150 -23.00 -33.21 -9.46
CA TYR A 150 -21.78 -32.49 -9.08
C TYR A 150 -20.96 -32.02 -10.30
N ASN A 151 -20.80 -32.86 -11.32
CA ASN A 151 -20.02 -32.49 -12.51
C ASN A 151 -20.70 -31.37 -13.33
N ASN A 152 -22.03 -31.33 -13.35
CA ASN A 152 -22.79 -30.26 -14.01
C ASN A 152 -22.58 -28.87 -13.37
N ALA A 153 -22.21 -28.77 -12.09
CA ALA A 153 -21.98 -27.48 -11.45
C ALA A 153 -20.72 -26.79 -12.01
N ASN A 154 -19.61 -27.53 -12.14
CA ASN A 154 -18.32 -26.98 -12.59
C ASN A 154 -18.30 -26.57 -14.07
N GLU A 155 -18.94 -27.33 -14.98
CA GLU A 155 -18.99 -26.92 -16.40
C GLU A 155 -19.93 -25.72 -16.64
N ASN A 156 -20.98 -25.54 -15.82
CA ASN A 156 -21.81 -24.33 -15.86
C ASN A 156 -21.07 -23.10 -15.33
N PHE A 157 -20.26 -23.22 -14.27
CA PHE A 157 -19.40 -22.13 -13.80
C PHE A 157 -18.36 -21.68 -14.84
N ARG A 158 -17.79 -22.62 -15.62
CA ARG A 158 -16.83 -22.29 -16.70
C ARG A 158 -17.45 -21.68 -17.95
N SER A 159 -18.75 -21.88 -18.19
CA SER A 159 -19.44 -21.39 -19.39
C SER A 159 -20.15 -20.03 -19.19
N GLN A 160 -20.38 -19.58 -17.96
CA GLN A 160 -20.84 -18.23 -17.67
C GLN A 160 -19.76 -17.17 -17.92
N GLN A 161 -19.62 -16.73 -19.17
CA GLN A 161 -18.95 -15.45 -19.48
C GLN A 161 -19.79 -14.27 -18.94
N HIS A 162 -19.72 -13.98 -17.63
CA HIS A 162 -20.58 -12.98 -16.94
C HIS A 162 -20.89 -11.76 -17.81
N ASN A 163 -22.19 -11.49 -18.00
CA ASN A 163 -22.64 -10.27 -18.64
C ASN A 163 -22.64 -9.14 -17.62
N PHE A 164 -21.88 -8.06 -17.85
CA PHE A 164 -21.77 -6.94 -16.90
C PHE A 164 -23.09 -6.13 -16.72
N GLN A 165 -24.17 -6.55 -17.38
CA GLN A 165 -25.53 -6.03 -17.22
C GLN A 165 -26.33 -6.78 -16.13
N GLU A 166 -25.98 -8.03 -15.85
CA GLU A 166 -26.71 -9.01 -15.03
C GLU A 166 -25.86 -9.36 -13.79
N ILE A 167 -25.76 -8.41 -12.86
CA ILE A 167 -24.87 -8.48 -11.69
C ILE A 167 -25.59 -7.92 -10.44
N PRO A 168 -25.54 -8.61 -9.27
CA PRO A 168 -26.16 -8.16 -8.04
C PRO A 168 -25.62 -6.81 -7.55
N ARG A 169 -26.50 -6.02 -6.92
CA ARG A 169 -26.23 -4.64 -6.49
C ARG A 169 -26.49 -4.49 -5.00
N PHE A 170 -25.56 -3.84 -4.30
CA PHE A 170 -25.63 -3.66 -2.85
C PHE A 170 -25.74 -2.18 -2.48
N THR A 171 -26.34 -1.89 -1.32
CA THR A 171 -26.51 -0.50 -0.82
C THR A 171 -25.33 0.03 0.00
N TYR A 172 -24.21 -0.70 0.06
CA TYR A 172 -23.11 -0.36 0.96
C TYR A 172 -22.48 1.01 0.66
N GLU A 173 -22.53 1.92 1.63
CA GLU A 173 -21.71 3.13 1.65
C GLU A 173 -20.49 2.91 2.56
N TYR A 174 -19.29 3.22 2.05
CA TYR A 174 -18.08 3.16 2.84
C TYR A 174 -17.95 4.40 3.72
N THR A 175 -17.93 4.20 5.02
CA THR A 175 -17.51 5.17 6.05
C THR A 175 -16.19 4.72 6.72
N ASP A 176 -15.38 5.65 7.24
CA ASP A 176 -14.14 5.29 7.97
C ASP A 176 -14.40 4.82 9.42
N ARG A 177 -15.61 5.07 9.93
CA ARG A 177 -16.16 4.54 11.19
C ARG A 177 -17.62 4.10 10.98
N ASP A 178 -18.08 3.07 11.67
CA ASP A 178 -19.51 2.75 11.81
C ASP A 178 -20.10 3.49 13.03
N SER A 179 -21.32 3.16 13.42
CA SER A 179 -21.93 3.63 14.67
C SER A 179 -21.17 3.14 15.91
N LEU A 180 -21.16 3.94 16.98
CA LEU A 180 -20.47 3.62 18.23
C LEU A 180 -20.88 2.25 18.83
N ALA A 181 -22.11 1.81 18.63
CA ALA A 181 -22.53 0.47 19.06
C ALA A 181 -21.75 -0.62 18.33
N VAL A 182 -21.78 -0.61 16.98
CA VAL A 182 -21.06 -1.60 16.15
C VAL A 182 -19.56 -1.58 16.43
N GLU A 183 -18.96 -0.39 16.57
CA GLU A 183 -17.52 -0.25 16.80
C GLU A 183 -17.08 -0.75 18.20
N LEU A 184 -17.95 -0.67 19.22
CA LEU A 184 -17.69 -1.27 20.54
C LEU A 184 -17.97 -2.78 20.56
N GLU A 185 -18.95 -3.26 19.78
CA GLU A 185 -19.29 -4.68 19.68
C GLU A 185 -18.25 -5.49 18.88
N GLU A 186 -17.56 -4.85 17.92
CA GLU A 186 -16.43 -5.46 17.19
C GLU A 186 -15.13 -5.57 18.03
N TRP A 187 -15.06 -4.98 19.22
CA TRP A 187 -13.90 -5.16 20.09
C TRP A 187 -13.81 -6.59 20.67
N PHE A 188 -14.96 -7.18 20.96
CA PHE A 188 -15.10 -8.48 21.63
C PHE A 188 -15.41 -9.61 20.63
N VAL A 189 -14.94 -10.81 20.91
CA VAL A 189 -15.36 -12.09 20.32
C VAL A 189 -16.29 -12.82 21.30
N TYR A 190 -17.08 -13.79 20.84
CA TYR A 190 -18.05 -14.48 21.69
C TYR A 190 -17.41 -15.23 22.88
N ASP A 191 -16.14 -15.62 22.75
CA ASP A 191 -15.34 -16.24 23.82
C ASP A 191 -15.04 -15.25 24.96
N ASP A 192 -14.89 -13.95 24.64
CA ASP A 192 -14.61 -12.89 25.62
C ASP A 192 -15.81 -12.64 26.57
N ASN A 193 -17.00 -13.16 26.25
CA ASN A 193 -18.24 -12.92 27.00
C ASN A 193 -18.19 -13.38 28.46
N ALA A 194 -17.36 -14.35 28.82
CA ALA A 194 -17.20 -14.82 30.20
C ALA A 194 -16.70 -13.71 31.14
N ILE A 195 -15.83 -12.83 30.64
CA ILE A 195 -15.13 -11.80 31.41
C ILE A 195 -16.12 -10.78 32.03
N PHE A 196 -17.31 -10.60 31.43
CA PHE A 196 -18.33 -9.66 31.91
C PHE A 196 -18.99 -10.06 33.23
N ALA A 197 -19.00 -11.35 33.60
CA ALA A 197 -19.47 -11.76 34.91
C ALA A 197 -18.49 -11.31 36.00
N ASP A 198 -17.19 -11.52 35.76
CA ASP A 198 -16.12 -11.18 36.69
C ASP A 198 -15.93 -9.67 36.87
N THR A 199 -16.08 -8.86 35.81
CA THR A 199 -15.95 -7.39 35.92
C THR A 199 -17.08 -6.80 36.78
N LYS A 200 -18.31 -7.30 36.64
CA LYS A 200 -19.46 -6.96 37.50
C LYS A 200 -19.17 -7.35 38.97
N ALA A 201 -18.80 -8.61 39.21
CA ALA A 201 -18.53 -9.10 40.57
C ALA A 201 -17.40 -8.33 41.27
N ALA A 202 -16.30 -8.04 40.57
CA ALA A 202 -15.18 -7.27 41.11
C ALA A 202 -15.55 -5.83 41.49
N PHE A 203 -16.48 -5.21 40.75
CA PHE A 203 -17.03 -3.89 41.09
C PHE A 203 -17.99 -3.97 42.29
N GLU A 204 -18.93 -4.91 42.31
CA GLU A 204 -19.95 -5.04 43.36
C GLU A 204 -19.37 -5.32 44.75
N ILE A 205 -18.32 -6.15 44.82
CA ILE A 205 -17.53 -6.41 46.04
C ILE A 205 -16.88 -5.12 46.57
N ARG A 206 -16.57 -4.16 45.69
CA ARG A 206 -15.82 -2.93 45.99
C ARG A 206 -16.70 -1.70 46.15
N SER A 207 -17.92 -1.71 45.63
CA SER A 207 -18.88 -0.59 45.68
C SER A 207 -19.79 -0.63 46.91
N GLU A 208 -19.70 -1.66 47.76
CA GLU A 208 -20.59 -1.88 48.92
C GLU A 208 -22.08 -1.88 48.52
N SER A 209 -22.38 -2.41 47.33
CA SER A 209 -23.72 -2.42 46.70
C SER A 209 -24.35 -1.04 46.48
N LEU A 210 -23.55 0.03 46.40
CA LEU A 210 -24.01 1.36 46.00
C LEU A 210 -24.22 1.45 44.48
N LYS A 211 -25.43 1.86 44.08
CA LYS A 211 -25.77 2.16 42.68
C LYS A 211 -24.92 3.31 42.13
N TRP A 212 -24.19 3.05 41.05
CA TRP A 212 -23.40 4.04 40.32
C TRP A 212 -24.24 5.20 39.80
N THR A 213 -25.47 4.93 39.35
CA THR A 213 -26.44 5.91 38.83
C THR A 213 -26.86 6.95 39.87
N ASP A 214 -27.07 6.55 41.13
CA ASP A 214 -27.48 7.43 42.24
C ASP A 214 -26.30 8.25 42.83
N VAL A 215 -25.05 7.88 42.53
CA VAL A 215 -23.86 8.49 43.12
C VAL A 215 -23.44 9.77 42.37
N THR A 216 -23.34 10.89 43.09
CA THR A 216 -22.86 12.19 42.54
C THR A 216 -21.48 12.10 41.87
N ASP A 217 -21.27 12.84 40.78
CA ASP A 217 -20.00 12.85 40.02
C ASP A 217 -18.75 13.12 40.85
N ARG A 218 -18.84 13.92 41.92
CA ARG A 218 -17.71 14.15 42.84
C ARG A 218 -17.26 12.85 43.49
N ARG A 219 -18.20 12.02 43.95
CA ARG A 219 -17.92 10.69 44.51
C ARG A 219 -17.49 9.69 43.43
N ARG A 220 -18.11 9.69 42.24
CA ARG A 220 -17.66 8.87 41.09
C ARG A 220 -16.19 9.13 40.76
N LYS A 221 -15.79 10.41 40.67
CA LYS A 221 -14.40 10.83 40.44
C LYS A 221 -13.45 10.41 41.56
N SER A 222 -13.85 10.54 42.82
CA SER A 222 -13.04 10.04 43.95
C SER A 222 -12.87 8.51 43.92
N PHE A 223 -13.92 7.75 43.57
CA PHE A 223 -13.85 6.30 43.44
C PHE A 223 -12.91 5.90 42.29
N ILE A 224 -13.11 6.46 41.09
CA ILE A 224 -12.21 6.26 39.93
C ILE A 224 -10.78 6.64 40.28
N LYS A 225 -10.56 7.75 41.00
CA LYS A 225 -9.21 8.13 41.44
C LYS A 225 -8.61 7.07 42.36
N ASN A 226 -9.35 6.56 43.34
CA ASN A 226 -8.85 5.51 44.23
C ASN A 226 -8.51 4.21 43.46
N LEU A 227 -9.26 3.86 42.40
CA LEU A 227 -8.90 2.75 41.51
C LEU A 227 -7.59 3.02 40.77
N LEU A 228 -7.42 4.22 40.20
CA LEU A 228 -6.23 4.61 39.44
C LEU A 228 -4.99 4.77 40.35
N ASP A 229 -5.16 5.31 41.55
CA ASP A 229 -4.11 5.42 42.58
C ASP A 229 -3.71 4.03 43.13
N GLN A 230 -4.59 3.02 43.08
CA GLN A 230 -4.21 1.62 43.30
C GLN A 230 -3.47 1.07 42.08
N LEU A 231 -4.06 1.15 40.88
CA LEU A 231 -3.48 0.58 39.66
C LEU A 231 -2.08 1.15 39.35
N SER A 232 -1.83 2.42 39.69
CA SER A 232 -0.52 3.05 39.59
C SER A 232 0.52 2.55 40.62
N ARG A 233 0.09 1.89 41.71
CA ARG A 233 0.97 1.18 42.65
C ARG A 233 1.16 -0.26 42.22
N ASP A 234 0.09 -0.93 41.82
CA ASP A 234 0.15 -2.31 41.33
C ASP A 234 1.10 -2.38 40.11
N ALA A 235 1.10 -1.35 39.26
CA ALA A 235 2.04 -1.11 38.17
C ALA A 235 3.54 -1.11 38.56
N THR A 236 3.92 -1.01 39.84
CA THR A 236 5.35 -1.07 40.22
C THR A 236 5.91 -2.49 40.29
N SER A 237 5.07 -3.53 40.36
CA SER A 237 5.50 -4.91 40.09
C SER A 237 4.46 -5.69 39.28
N LEU A 238 4.93 -6.33 38.20
CA LEU A 238 4.06 -7.08 37.29
C LEU A 238 3.49 -8.37 37.89
N ASP A 239 4.04 -8.86 39.00
CA ASP A 239 3.51 -9.99 39.78
C ASP A 239 2.05 -9.73 40.23
N ASN A 240 1.66 -8.46 40.40
CA ASN A 240 0.29 -8.04 40.74
C ASN A 240 -0.71 -8.20 39.57
N PHE A 241 -0.24 -8.51 38.35
CA PHE A 241 -1.04 -8.76 37.16
C PHE A 241 -0.94 -10.22 36.66
N GLU A 242 -0.20 -11.08 37.37
CA GLU A 242 -0.23 -12.55 37.17
C GLU A 242 -1.45 -13.21 37.84
N LYS A 243 -2.38 -12.38 38.31
CA LYS A 243 -3.66 -12.72 38.96
C LYS A 243 -4.70 -11.68 38.55
N PRO A 244 -6.00 -11.99 38.57
CA PRO A 244 -7.05 -11.06 38.17
C PRO A 244 -7.06 -9.80 39.05
N ASN A 245 -6.60 -8.67 38.50
CA ASN A 245 -6.53 -7.42 39.26
C ASN A 245 -7.92 -6.79 39.37
N ASN A 246 -8.58 -7.03 40.50
CA ASN A 246 -9.92 -6.52 40.82
C ASN A 246 -10.11 -4.99 40.60
N ALA A 247 -9.05 -4.17 40.63
CA ALA A 247 -9.16 -2.74 40.32
C ALA A 247 -9.30 -2.47 38.80
N LEU A 248 -8.62 -3.27 37.96
CA LEU A 248 -8.72 -3.19 36.49
C LEU A 248 -10.04 -3.78 35.98
N TYR A 249 -10.50 -4.89 36.58
CA TYR A 249 -11.84 -5.44 36.36
C TYR A 249 -12.94 -4.42 36.75
N SER A 250 -12.83 -3.79 37.93
CA SER A 250 -13.75 -2.72 38.36
C SER A 250 -13.77 -1.53 37.40
N LEU A 251 -12.60 -1.13 36.88
CA LEU A 251 -12.50 -0.03 35.91
C LEU A 251 -13.16 -0.39 34.57
N ASN A 252 -13.01 -1.65 34.12
CA ASN A 252 -13.66 -2.16 32.91
C ASN A 252 -15.20 -2.15 33.03
N TYR A 253 -15.76 -2.61 34.17
CA TYR A 253 -17.22 -2.54 34.39
C TYR A 253 -17.76 -1.09 34.32
N ILE A 254 -17.02 -0.12 34.87
CA ILE A 254 -17.39 1.30 34.82
C ILE A 254 -17.43 1.80 33.36
N ILE A 255 -16.37 1.61 32.56
CA ILE A 255 -16.34 2.12 31.19
C ILE A 255 -17.30 1.39 30.24
N GLN A 256 -17.66 0.14 30.53
CA GLN A 256 -18.67 -0.65 29.80
C GLN A 256 -20.11 -0.17 30.08
N GLY A 257 -20.27 0.90 30.88
CA GLY A 257 -21.52 1.61 31.12
C GLY A 257 -22.26 1.17 32.38
N THR A 258 -21.59 0.45 33.30
CA THR A 258 -22.21 -0.11 34.53
C THR A 258 -23.53 -0.80 34.23
N TYR A 259 -23.50 -1.76 33.30
CA TYR A 259 -24.69 -2.28 32.61
C TYR A 259 -25.74 -2.88 33.54
N GLY A 260 -25.36 -3.40 34.71
CA GLY A 260 -26.29 -3.89 35.75
C GLY A 260 -27.31 -2.86 36.26
N GLU A 261 -27.13 -1.57 35.95
CA GLU A 261 -28.07 -0.49 36.27
C GLU A 261 -28.77 0.09 35.02
N THR A 262 -28.55 -0.48 33.84
CA THR A 262 -29.08 0.03 32.57
C THR A 262 -30.41 -0.61 32.19
N THR A 263 -31.25 0.19 31.53
CA THR A 263 -32.62 -0.18 31.12
C THR A 263 -32.76 -0.41 29.62
N CYS A 264 -31.80 0.06 28.82
CA CYS A 264 -31.73 -0.16 27.38
C CYS A 264 -30.32 0.15 26.87
N THR A 265 -29.99 -0.36 25.67
CA THR A 265 -28.69 -0.15 25.01
C THR A 265 -28.35 1.32 24.79
N ALA A 266 -29.34 2.17 24.50
CA ALA A 266 -29.16 3.61 24.37
C ALA A 266 -28.74 4.29 25.69
N HIS A 267 -29.30 3.84 26.83
CA HIS A 267 -28.92 4.32 28.16
C HIS A 267 -27.51 3.85 28.55
N GLN A 268 -27.17 2.58 28.25
CA GLN A 268 -25.80 2.08 28.40
C GLN A 268 -24.80 2.90 27.57
N LEU A 269 -25.11 3.22 26.31
CA LEU A 269 -24.27 4.06 25.44
C LEU A 269 -24.10 5.51 25.95
N THR A 270 -25.06 6.06 26.70
CA THR A 270 -24.84 7.35 27.39
C THR A 270 -23.93 7.20 28.61
N LEU A 271 -24.13 6.18 29.44
CA LEU A 271 -23.26 5.93 30.60
C LEU A 271 -21.83 5.59 30.20
N ILE A 272 -21.61 4.85 29.10
CA ILE A 272 -20.29 4.60 28.50
C ILE A 272 -19.58 5.92 28.20
N LYS A 273 -20.24 6.87 27.53
CA LYS A 273 -19.66 8.18 27.17
C LYS A 273 -19.31 9.01 28.41
N ASP A 274 -20.23 9.10 29.36
CA ASP A 274 -19.99 9.88 30.58
C ASP A 274 -18.93 9.24 31.49
N ASN A 275 -18.94 7.91 31.65
CA ASN A 275 -17.92 7.20 32.43
C ASN A 275 -16.52 7.32 31.78
N CYS A 276 -16.39 7.19 30.45
CA CYS A 276 -15.14 7.46 29.74
C CYS A 276 -14.66 8.91 29.93
N ARG A 277 -15.58 9.89 29.86
CA ARG A 277 -15.28 11.30 30.12
C ARG A 277 -14.83 11.55 31.57
N LEU A 278 -15.41 10.86 32.55
CA LEU A 278 -14.99 10.91 33.95
C LEU A 278 -13.59 10.32 34.14
N VAL A 279 -13.29 9.17 33.54
CA VAL A 279 -11.96 8.51 33.60
C VAL A 279 -10.87 9.38 32.99
N TRP A 280 -11.11 10.00 31.82
CA TRP A 280 -10.18 10.97 31.23
C TRP A 280 -9.96 12.19 32.14
N GLN A 281 -11.03 12.78 32.69
CA GLN A 281 -10.94 13.95 33.59
C GLN A 281 -10.23 13.68 34.93
N VAL A 282 -10.09 12.43 35.35
CA VAL A 282 -9.31 12.05 36.55
C VAL A 282 -7.84 11.74 36.21
N GLY A 283 -7.48 11.67 34.92
CA GLY A 283 -6.12 11.36 34.47
C GLY A 283 -5.87 9.87 34.21
N GLY A 284 -6.91 9.08 33.93
CA GLY A 284 -6.76 7.63 33.70
C GLY A 284 -5.96 7.26 32.45
N LEU A 285 -5.98 8.08 31.40
CA LEU A 285 -5.38 7.76 30.10
C LEU A 285 -3.87 7.43 30.19
N PRO A 286 -2.99 8.27 30.80
CA PRO A 286 -1.57 7.92 30.96
C PRO A 286 -1.33 6.70 31.87
N ILE A 287 -2.16 6.50 32.90
CA ILE A 287 -1.98 5.40 33.87
C ILE A 287 -2.27 4.05 33.20
N VAL A 288 -3.39 3.95 32.48
CA VAL A 288 -3.76 2.74 31.74
C VAL A 288 -2.77 2.47 30.61
N TYR A 289 -2.31 3.51 29.91
CA TYR A 289 -1.26 3.39 28.89
C TYR A 289 0.07 2.87 29.47
N HIS A 290 0.45 3.33 30.67
CA HIS A 290 1.65 2.85 31.36
C HIS A 290 1.55 1.35 31.68
N ILE A 291 0.41 0.89 32.20
CA ILE A 291 0.15 -0.53 32.51
C ILE A 291 0.22 -1.38 31.24
N MET A 292 -0.47 -0.96 30.17
CA MET A 292 -0.42 -1.63 28.87
C MET A 292 1.03 -1.75 28.36
N ARG A 293 1.80 -0.66 28.42
CA ARG A 293 3.21 -0.63 28.02
C ARG A 293 4.08 -1.58 28.85
N GLN A 294 3.91 -1.64 30.17
CA GLN A 294 4.73 -2.53 31.00
C GLN A 294 4.45 -4.01 30.73
N ILE A 295 3.17 -4.38 30.55
CA ILE A 295 2.81 -5.77 30.22
C ILE A 295 3.33 -6.13 28.81
N ILE A 296 3.17 -5.25 27.82
CA ILE A 296 3.77 -5.43 26.48
C ILE A 296 5.29 -5.57 26.56
N THR A 297 6.00 -4.76 27.36
CA THR A 297 7.46 -4.86 27.50
C THR A 297 7.92 -6.13 28.24
N LYS A 298 7.08 -6.78 29.05
CA LYS A 298 7.36 -8.12 29.61
C LYS A 298 7.23 -9.23 28.56
N PHE A 299 6.23 -9.14 27.67
CA PHE A 299 6.08 -10.08 26.55
C PHE A 299 7.04 -9.82 25.37
N LEU A 300 7.40 -8.56 25.15
CA LEU A 300 8.19 -8.06 24.01
C LEU A 300 9.29 -7.10 24.52
N PRO A 301 10.37 -7.63 25.14
CA PRO A 301 11.52 -6.83 25.58
C PRO A 301 12.15 -6.02 24.46
N GLU A 302 13.04 -5.08 24.81
CA GLU A 302 13.79 -4.33 23.80
C GLU A 302 14.88 -5.19 23.16
N ASP A 303 15.62 -5.96 23.97
CA ASP A 303 16.57 -6.98 23.53
C ASP A 303 15.87 -8.34 23.38
N LEU A 304 15.54 -8.73 22.14
CA LEU A 304 14.87 -10.01 21.85
C LEU A 304 15.78 -11.23 22.06
N SER A 305 17.09 -11.03 22.26
CA SER A 305 18.07 -12.08 22.54
C SER A 305 17.76 -12.86 23.82
N SER A 306 17.10 -12.24 24.81
CA SER A 306 16.67 -12.93 26.05
C SER A 306 15.48 -13.88 25.85
N LEU A 307 14.86 -13.89 24.67
CA LEU A 307 13.77 -14.82 24.31
C LEU A 307 14.25 -15.98 23.42
N TRP A 308 15.52 -16.00 23.02
CA TRP A 308 16.08 -17.09 22.21
C TRP A 308 16.52 -18.26 23.11
N THR A 309 15.78 -19.36 23.05
CA THR A 309 16.17 -20.65 23.63
C THR A 309 16.58 -21.62 22.51
N PRO A 310 17.68 -22.39 22.63
CA PRO A 310 18.04 -23.43 21.67
C PRO A 310 16.90 -24.45 21.44
N PRO A 311 16.72 -24.98 20.22
CA PRO A 311 15.64 -25.94 19.93
C PRO A 311 15.68 -27.22 20.76
N ASP A 312 16.87 -27.66 21.19
CA ASP A 312 17.09 -28.96 21.83
C ASP A 312 16.75 -29.00 23.34
N VAL A 313 16.20 -27.90 23.88
CA VAL A 313 15.77 -27.83 25.29
C VAL A 313 14.25 -28.05 25.38
N ASP A 314 13.86 -29.32 25.48
CA ASP A 314 12.47 -29.78 25.74
C ASP A 314 12.01 -29.45 27.18
N ASN A 315 12.06 -28.17 27.54
CA ASN A 315 11.41 -27.65 28.75
C ASN A 315 9.89 -27.79 28.59
N ASN A 316 9.34 -28.84 29.19
CA ASN A 316 7.92 -29.01 29.43
C ASN A 316 7.44 -28.00 30.50
N GLU A 317 7.53 -26.70 30.20
CA GLU A 317 7.12 -25.59 31.06
C GLU A 317 5.61 -25.30 31.00
N THR A 318 4.80 -26.36 31.04
CA THR A 318 3.34 -26.33 31.27
C THR A 318 2.94 -25.79 32.65
N ALA A 319 3.88 -25.16 33.36
CA ALA A 319 3.70 -24.44 34.61
C ALA A 319 3.56 -22.91 34.41
N ASN A 320 4.01 -22.34 33.28
CA ASN A 320 4.00 -20.89 33.02
C ASN A 320 2.85 -20.41 32.11
N ASP A 321 2.10 -21.31 31.46
CA ASP A 321 0.97 -20.92 30.60
C ASP A 321 -0.12 -20.15 31.36
N GLY A 322 -0.36 -20.49 32.63
CA GLY A 322 -1.37 -19.82 33.46
C GLY A 322 -1.07 -18.34 33.72
N SER A 323 0.14 -18.02 34.21
CA SER A 323 0.58 -16.64 34.48
C SER A 323 0.68 -15.81 33.19
N ASN A 324 1.14 -16.41 32.09
CA ASN A 324 1.16 -15.78 30.78
C ASN A 324 -0.26 -15.50 30.24
N SER A 325 -1.24 -16.37 30.52
CA SER A 325 -2.64 -16.15 30.13
C SER A 325 -3.28 -15.02 30.94
N GLU A 326 -3.08 -14.98 32.26
CA GLU A 326 -3.54 -13.89 33.14
C GLU A 326 -2.95 -12.53 32.74
N LEU A 327 -1.66 -12.47 32.40
CA LEU A 327 -1.02 -11.27 31.87
C LEU A 327 -1.58 -10.87 30.49
N GLY A 328 -1.92 -11.84 29.64
CA GLY A 328 -2.60 -11.60 28.36
C GLY A 328 -4.01 -11.02 28.55
N LEU A 329 -4.74 -11.51 29.55
CA LEU A 329 -6.05 -11.01 29.96
C LEU A 329 -5.97 -9.60 30.57
N ALA A 330 -4.97 -9.33 31.41
CA ALA A 330 -4.69 -7.99 31.93
C ALA A 330 -4.32 -7.00 30.80
N LEU A 331 -3.57 -7.44 29.79
CA LEU A 331 -3.27 -6.66 28.59
C LEU A 331 -4.54 -6.38 27.77
N PHE A 332 -5.40 -7.38 27.55
CA PHE A 332 -6.70 -7.22 26.90
C PHE A 332 -7.59 -6.21 27.65
N GLN A 333 -7.64 -6.29 28.99
CA GLN A 333 -8.40 -5.36 29.81
C GLN A 333 -7.84 -3.92 29.77
N ALA A 334 -6.52 -3.74 29.78
CA ALA A 334 -5.91 -2.42 29.64
C ALA A 334 -6.17 -1.83 28.24
N ALA A 335 -6.05 -2.65 27.18
CA ALA A 335 -6.36 -2.26 25.82
C ALA A 335 -7.85 -1.94 25.64
N THR A 336 -8.76 -2.67 26.30
CA THR A 336 -10.21 -2.39 26.31
C THR A 336 -10.49 -1.00 26.87
N VAL A 337 -9.81 -0.62 27.96
CA VAL A 337 -9.96 0.72 28.55
C VAL A 337 -9.46 1.82 27.61
N LEU A 338 -8.34 1.62 26.93
CA LEU A 338 -7.85 2.57 25.93
C LEU A 338 -8.78 2.66 24.71
N TYR A 339 -9.31 1.53 24.23
CA TYR A 339 -10.22 1.49 23.07
C TYR A 339 -11.52 2.25 23.34
N PHE A 340 -12.18 1.99 24.47
CA PHE A 340 -13.40 2.68 24.87
C PHE A 340 -13.16 4.20 25.02
N LEU A 341 -12.04 4.62 25.63
CA LEU A 341 -11.66 6.04 25.69
C LEU A 341 -11.44 6.65 24.31
N ILE A 342 -10.71 5.97 23.41
CA ILE A 342 -10.37 6.45 22.07
C ILE A 342 -11.60 6.58 21.17
N GLU A 343 -12.52 5.61 21.17
CA GLU A 343 -13.70 5.65 20.30
C GLU A 343 -14.77 6.61 20.83
N THR A 344 -15.00 6.68 22.14
CA THR A 344 -16.00 7.59 22.72
C THR A 344 -15.57 9.06 22.70
N LEU A 345 -14.32 9.36 23.07
CA LEU A 345 -13.82 10.73 23.19
C LEU A 345 -13.21 11.24 21.87
N GLY A 346 -12.62 10.38 21.05
CA GLY A 346 -11.99 10.77 19.79
C GLY A 346 -12.98 11.25 18.71
N ASN A 347 -14.22 10.78 18.78
CA ASN A 347 -15.36 11.24 17.96
C ASN A 347 -16.04 12.51 18.53
N SER A 348 -15.73 12.88 19.79
CA SER A 348 -16.25 14.13 20.37
C SER A 348 -15.50 15.35 19.84
N GLU A 349 -16.15 16.52 19.82
CA GLU A 349 -15.55 17.81 19.46
C GLU A 349 -14.55 18.34 20.52
N THR A 350 -13.86 17.48 21.26
CA THR A 350 -12.88 17.87 22.28
C THR A 350 -11.45 17.77 21.75
N PRO A 351 -10.87 18.86 21.16
CA PRO A 351 -9.49 18.83 20.65
C PRO A 351 -8.46 18.57 21.76
N GLN A 352 -8.82 18.83 23.02
CA GLN A 352 -7.99 18.55 24.19
C GLN A 352 -7.70 17.05 24.34
N PHE A 353 -8.66 16.15 24.12
CA PHE A 353 -8.41 14.70 24.21
C PHE A 353 -7.38 14.24 23.17
N ARG A 354 -7.48 14.73 21.92
CA ARG A 354 -6.49 14.46 20.87
C ARG A 354 -5.11 15.00 21.23
N SER A 355 -5.05 16.20 21.82
CA SER A 355 -3.81 16.78 22.33
C SER A 355 -3.20 15.95 23.46
N ASP A 356 -4.00 15.44 24.40
CA ASP A 356 -3.53 14.64 25.53
C ASP A 356 -3.10 13.21 25.10
N LEU A 357 -3.78 12.64 24.10
CA LEU A 357 -3.39 11.38 23.47
C LEU A 357 -2.04 11.49 22.73
N ASN A 358 -1.76 12.64 22.12
CA ASN A 358 -0.48 12.93 21.44
C ASN A 358 0.66 13.27 22.43
N LYS A 359 0.37 13.55 23.70
CA LYS A 359 1.36 13.78 24.78
C LYS A 359 1.80 12.50 25.49
N LEU A 360 1.24 11.35 25.13
CA LEU A 360 1.68 10.07 25.69
C LEU A 360 3.15 9.81 25.30
N ASN A 361 3.94 9.33 26.26
CA ASN A 361 5.36 9.08 26.08
C ASN A 361 5.68 7.61 26.39
N PRO A 362 6.21 6.82 25.43
CA PRO A 362 6.36 7.17 24.01
C PRO A 362 5.00 7.37 23.30
N PRO A 363 4.93 8.02 22.12
CA PRO A 363 3.68 8.22 21.39
C PRO A 363 2.98 6.90 21.05
N ILE A 364 1.65 6.86 21.28
CA ILE A 364 0.87 5.61 21.22
C ILE A 364 0.93 4.89 19.87
N LEU A 365 0.94 5.62 18.75
CA LEU A 365 1.01 5.03 17.42
C LEU A 365 2.36 4.38 17.15
N SER A 366 3.46 5.11 17.36
CA SER A 366 4.82 4.63 17.14
C SER A 366 5.14 3.46 18.09
N TYR A 367 4.68 3.53 19.34
CA TYR A 367 4.82 2.43 20.30
C TYR A 367 4.03 1.18 19.89
N LEU A 368 2.79 1.32 19.42
CA LEU A 368 2.01 0.17 18.93
C LEU A 368 2.62 -0.43 17.64
N VAL A 369 3.12 0.40 16.71
CA VAL A 369 3.83 -0.08 15.52
C VAL A 369 5.14 -0.80 15.88
N LYS A 370 5.96 -0.24 16.78
CA LYS A 370 7.17 -0.89 17.34
C LYS A 370 6.84 -2.22 18.00
N SER A 371 5.76 -2.26 18.78
CA SER A 371 5.30 -3.48 19.47
C SER A 371 4.82 -4.55 18.49
N ILE A 372 3.98 -4.20 17.52
CA ILE A 372 3.50 -5.13 16.48
C ILE A 372 4.68 -5.63 15.61
N ALA A 373 5.66 -4.78 15.30
CA ALA A 373 6.87 -5.19 14.57
C ALA A 373 7.68 -6.27 15.30
N ARG A 374 7.79 -6.22 16.64
CA ARG A 374 8.52 -7.21 17.44
C ARG A 374 7.91 -8.62 17.41
N ILE A 375 6.59 -8.71 17.26
CA ILE A 375 5.86 -10.00 17.19
C ILE A 375 6.36 -10.88 16.02
N ARG A 376 7.01 -10.27 15.00
CA ARG A 376 7.69 -11.00 13.91
C ARG A 376 8.61 -12.12 14.43
N TRP A 377 9.35 -11.84 15.51
CA TRP A 377 10.51 -12.64 15.94
C TRP A 377 10.21 -13.56 17.11
N THR A 378 9.18 -13.29 17.91
CA THR A 378 8.81 -14.12 19.08
C THR A 378 7.95 -15.34 18.75
N GLY A 379 7.36 -15.37 17.56
CA GLY A 379 6.29 -16.30 17.22
C GLY A 379 5.02 -16.07 18.05
N LEU A 380 4.01 -16.92 17.83
CA LEU A 380 2.73 -16.89 18.55
C LEU A 380 2.79 -17.64 19.91
N ARG A 381 3.97 -17.75 20.53
CA ARG A 381 4.17 -18.46 21.82
C ARG A 381 3.51 -17.75 23.02
N TRP A 382 3.15 -16.48 22.86
CA TRP A 382 2.61 -15.63 23.91
C TRP A 382 1.16 -15.27 23.56
N ASN A 383 0.24 -15.31 24.55
CA ASN A 383 -1.17 -15.00 24.38
C ASN A 383 -1.43 -13.48 24.26
N ILE A 384 -0.78 -12.84 23.28
CA ILE A 384 -0.85 -11.41 23.01
C ILE A 384 -2.12 -11.14 22.17
N PRO A 385 -2.99 -10.20 22.56
CA PRO A 385 -4.23 -9.89 21.83
C PRO A 385 -3.95 -9.05 20.56
N VAL A 386 -3.32 -9.66 19.56
CA VAL A 386 -2.83 -8.98 18.33
C VAL A 386 -3.96 -8.30 17.55
N ARG A 387 -5.14 -8.93 17.45
CA ARG A 387 -6.35 -8.35 16.85
C ARG A 387 -6.70 -7.00 17.48
N GLN A 388 -6.71 -6.95 18.81
CA GLN A 388 -7.00 -5.76 19.60
C GLN A 388 -5.89 -4.71 19.47
N MET A 389 -4.61 -5.10 19.40
CA MET A 389 -3.50 -4.15 19.14
C MET A 389 -3.61 -3.48 17.76
N ILE A 390 -3.97 -4.23 16.72
CA ILE A 390 -4.17 -3.70 15.35
C ILE A 390 -5.41 -2.79 15.31
N LEU A 391 -6.51 -3.21 15.93
CA LEU A 391 -7.76 -2.43 16.02
C LEU A 391 -7.55 -1.13 16.82
N LEU A 392 -6.83 -1.18 17.95
CA LEU A 392 -6.44 0.00 18.74
C LEU A 392 -5.52 0.93 17.94
N SER A 393 -4.56 0.39 17.17
CA SER A 393 -3.69 1.17 16.27
C SER A 393 -4.50 1.90 15.20
N TRP A 394 -5.46 1.21 14.58
CA TRP A 394 -6.34 1.78 13.56
C TRP A 394 -7.21 2.92 14.10
N LYS A 395 -7.89 2.73 15.24
CA LYS A 395 -8.69 3.81 15.84
C LYS A 395 -7.82 4.96 16.36
N SER A 396 -6.63 4.68 16.90
CA SER A 396 -5.66 5.73 17.29
C SER A 396 -5.23 6.58 16.09
N MET A 397 -5.07 5.99 14.91
CA MET A 397 -4.71 6.73 13.69
C MET A 397 -5.89 7.59 13.19
N LEU A 398 -7.11 7.06 13.31
CA LEU A 398 -8.36 7.80 13.01
C LEU A 398 -8.71 8.89 14.04
N THR A 399 -8.12 8.93 15.23
CA THR A 399 -8.32 10.01 16.21
C THR A 399 -7.22 11.06 16.17
N LEU A 400 -5.96 10.67 15.97
CA LEU A 400 -4.82 11.58 15.92
C LEU A 400 -4.70 12.30 14.57
N PHE A 401 -4.79 11.57 13.45
CA PHE A 401 -4.67 12.17 12.11
C PHE A 401 -6.03 12.52 11.52
N GLY A 402 -6.98 11.57 11.60
CA GLY A 402 -8.37 11.79 11.21
C GLY A 402 -8.85 11.01 9.99
N ASP A 403 -10.09 11.32 9.60
CA ASP A 403 -10.92 10.67 8.57
C ASP A 403 -10.79 11.30 7.17
N ARG A 404 -11.59 10.81 6.20
CA ARG A 404 -11.65 11.30 4.81
C ARG A 404 -11.93 12.81 4.65
N ALA A 405 -12.63 13.45 5.59
CA ALA A 405 -12.92 14.88 5.55
C ALA A 405 -11.68 15.71 5.95
N GLN A 406 -10.98 15.33 7.03
CA GLN A 406 -9.70 15.97 7.37
C GLN A 406 -8.64 15.71 6.29
N ILE A 407 -8.61 14.51 5.70
CA ILE A 407 -7.82 14.19 4.49
C ILE A 407 -8.16 15.11 3.29
N GLY A 408 -9.41 15.56 3.16
CA GLY A 408 -9.84 16.51 2.15
C GLY A 408 -9.26 17.90 2.39
N GLN A 409 -9.36 18.38 3.63
CA GLN A 409 -8.82 19.66 4.08
C GLN A 409 -7.28 19.68 3.99
N ALA A 410 -6.59 18.61 4.40
CA ALA A 410 -5.14 18.48 4.32
C ALA A 410 -4.60 18.65 2.89
N LYS A 411 -5.33 18.17 1.89
CA LYS A 411 -4.98 18.33 0.47
C LYS A 411 -5.18 19.76 -0.03
N GLN A 412 -6.15 20.50 0.52
CA GLN A 412 -6.36 21.91 0.20
C GLN A 412 -5.26 22.76 0.87
N PHE A 413 -4.96 22.50 2.15
CA PHE A 413 -3.85 23.11 2.87
C PHE A 413 -2.52 22.91 2.14
N ASN A 414 -2.17 21.67 1.78
CA ASN A 414 -0.94 21.42 1.05
C ASN A 414 -0.96 22.01 -0.38
N ARG A 415 -2.12 22.25 -1.03
CA ARG A 415 -2.14 23.02 -2.29
C ARG A 415 -1.87 24.51 -2.06
N LYS A 416 -2.39 25.15 -1.00
CA LYS A 416 -1.94 26.50 -0.58
C LYS A 416 -0.42 26.53 -0.36
N ARG A 417 0.10 25.56 0.41
CA ARG A 417 1.49 25.46 0.89
C ARG A 417 2.54 25.39 -0.23
N TYR A 418 2.21 24.74 -1.34
CA TYR A 418 3.05 24.65 -2.54
C TYR A 418 2.60 25.64 -3.65
N HIS A 419 1.79 26.66 -3.33
CA HIS A 419 1.28 27.68 -4.25
C HIS A 419 0.61 27.12 -5.52
N LEU A 420 -0.12 26.01 -5.38
CA LEU A 420 -0.85 25.36 -6.48
C LEU A 420 -2.32 25.82 -6.53
N ASP A 421 -2.89 25.85 -7.73
CA ASP A 421 -4.32 26.11 -7.98
C ASP A 421 -5.25 25.26 -7.09
N PRO A 422 -6.53 25.63 -6.91
CA PRO A 422 -7.54 24.78 -6.29
C PRO A 422 -7.63 23.37 -6.92
N ILE A 423 -8.19 22.40 -6.18
CA ILE A 423 -8.41 21.04 -6.70
C ILE A 423 -9.39 21.13 -7.88
N PRO A 424 -9.03 20.67 -9.10
CA PRO A 424 -9.93 20.71 -10.25
C PRO A 424 -11.16 19.83 -10.00
N ASP A 425 -12.31 20.25 -10.52
CA ASP A 425 -13.56 19.53 -10.32
C ASP A 425 -13.50 18.09 -10.86
N LYS A 426 -14.16 17.17 -10.18
CA LYS A 426 -14.07 15.73 -10.42
C LYS A 426 -14.44 15.35 -11.84
N ASP A 427 -15.35 16.07 -12.48
CA ASP A 427 -15.85 15.77 -13.82
C ASP A 427 -15.17 16.59 -14.92
N SER A 428 -14.17 17.40 -14.57
CA SER A 428 -13.22 17.99 -15.52
C SER A 428 -12.21 16.95 -16.02
N ILE A 429 -11.93 16.94 -17.33
CA ILE A 429 -10.81 16.18 -17.89
C ILE A 429 -9.54 17.04 -17.76
N THR A 430 -8.47 16.46 -17.24
CA THR A 430 -7.18 17.12 -16.97
C THR A 430 -6.03 16.36 -17.63
N ALA A 431 -4.97 17.08 -18.02
CA ALA A 431 -3.70 16.52 -18.48
C ALA A 431 -2.63 16.59 -17.38
N SER A 432 -1.70 15.63 -17.36
CA SER A 432 -0.45 15.76 -16.61
C SER A 432 0.47 16.75 -17.34
N PRO A 433 1.32 17.54 -16.64
CA PRO A 433 2.32 18.39 -17.29
C PRO A 433 3.25 17.62 -18.25
N LEU A 434 3.57 16.38 -17.89
CA LEU A 434 4.33 15.41 -18.68
C LEU A 434 3.60 14.99 -19.98
N ASP A 435 2.30 14.73 -19.90
CA ASP A 435 1.47 14.36 -21.05
C ASP A 435 1.43 15.53 -22.05
N TYR A 436 1.41 16.76 -21.52
CA TYR A 436 1.45 18.00 -22.30
C TYR A 436 2.82 18.29 -22.89
N HIS A 437 3.93 18.05 -22.18
CA HIS A 437 5.28 18.21 -22.73
C HIS A 437 5.48 17.30 -23.94
N ALA A 438 5.23 15.99 -23.79
CA ALA A 438 5.31 15.03 -24.87
C ALA A 438 4.42 15.44 -26.08
N PHE A 439 3.20 15.94 -25.82
CA PHE A 439 2.30 16.46 -26.85
C PHE A 439 2.83 17.75 -27.52
N ARG A 440 3.51 18.62 -26.78
CA ARG A 440 4.18 19.82 -27.29
C ARG A 440 5.38 19.47 -28.16
N ASP A 441 6.18 18.47 -27.80
CA ASP A 441 7.30 17.98 -28.61
C ASP A 441 6.78 17.34 -29.91
N ASP A 442 5.68 16.57 -29.80
CA ASP A 442 4.95 16.00 -30.92
C ASP A 442 4.38 17.05 -31.89
N ILE A 443 3.89 18.19 -31.39
CA ILE A 443 3.44 19.30 -32.24
C ILE A 443 4.64 20.04 -32.85
N THR A 444 5.65 20.38 -32.06
CA THR A 444 6.78 21.21 -32.51
C THR A 444 7.62 20.50 -33.58
N SER A 445 7.76 19.18 -33.48
CA SER A 445 8.43 18.36 -34.52
C SER A 445 7.63 18.24 -35.82
N ARG A 446 6.29 18.28 -35.77
CA ARG A 446 5.41 18.24 -36.95
C ARG A 446 5.20 19.60 -37.60
N TYR A 447 5.18 20.66 -36.79
CA TYR A 447 4.88 22.04 -37.19
C TYR A 447 5.89 23.04 -36.59
N PRO A 448 7.14 23.10 -37.08
CA PRO A 448 8.19 23.95 -36.49
C PRO A 448 7.91 25.46 -36.48
N SER A 449 6.93 25.93 -37.26
CA SER A 449 6.48 27.32 -37.28
C SER A 449 5.52 27.69 -36.13
N TYR A 450 4.97 26.71 -35.40
CA TYR A 450 4.06 26.96 -34.28
C TYR A 450 4.72 26.60 -32.95
N GLN A 451 4.86 27.60 -32.10
CA GLN A 451 5.34 27.48 -30.73
C GLN A 451 4.13 27.38 -29.78
N PRO A 452 3.73 26.16 -29.33
CA PRO A 452 2.65 26.02 -28.36
C PRO A 452 3.03 26.63 -27.00
N PRO A 453 2.05 26.94 -26.13
CA PRO A 453 2.29 27.46 -24.79
C PRO A 453 3.31 26.64 -23.98
N LEU A 454 4.03 27.30 -23.08
CA LEU A 454 5.04 26.62 -22.26
C LEU A 454 4.37 25.65 -21.26
N SER A 455 4.97 24.48 -21.10
CA SER A 455 4.59 23.49 -20.10
C SER A 455 5.05 23.90 -18.71
N ALA A 456 4.22 23.63 -17.68
CA ALA A 456 4.58 23.81 -16.27
C ALA A 456 5.52 22.71 -15.74
N LEU A 457 6.65 22.48 -16.41
CA LEU A 457 7.76 21.65 -15.92
C LEU A 457 8.89 22.53 -15.33
N PRO A 458 9.71 22.01 -14.39
CA PRO A 458 10.94 22.66 -13.96
C PRO A 458 11.91 22.89 -15.11
N VAL A 459 12.70 23.98 -15.04
CA VAL A 459 13.74 24.29 -16.05
C VAL A 459 14.84 23.23 -16.09
N SER A 460 15.03 22.50 -15.00
CA SER A 460 15.96 21.40 -14.76
C SER A 460 15.44 20.01 -15.18
N PHE A 461 14.27 19.91 -15.81
CA PHE A 461 13.59 18.63 -15.99
C PHE A 461 14.35 17.61 -16.87
N ASP A 462 14.98 18.05 -17.96
CA ASP A 462 15.75 17.16 -18.85
C ASP A 462 17.25 17.18 -18.52
N ASN A 463 17.70 16.15 -17.81
CA ASN A 463 19.09 15.90 -17.48
C ASN A 463 19.40 14.40 -17.66
N MET A 464 19.74 13.99 -18.89
CA MET A 464 20.05 12.59 -19.25
C MET A 464 21.25 11.99 -18.50
N THR A 465 22.07 12.81 -17.84
CA THR A 465 23.26 12.39 -17.09
C THR A 465 22.96 11.96 -15.64
N SER A 466 21.67 11.86 -15.27
CA SER A 466 21.22 11.56 -13.91
C SER A 466 20.30 10.34 -13.95
N ILE A 467 20.43 9.41 -12.99
CA ILE A 467 19.47 8.30 -12.88
C ILE A 467 18.04 8.81 -12.64
N SER A 468 17.89 10.03 -12.11
CA SER A 468 16.60 10.68 -11.98
C SER A 468 15.87 10.94 -13.31
N HIS A 469 16.55 10.84 -14.46
CA HIS A 469 15.92 10.95 -15.79
C HIS A 469 14.86 9.86 -16.03
N PHE A 470 15.06 8.65 -15.50
CA PHE A 470 14.06 7.57 -15.56
C PHE A 470 12.79 7.92 -14.75
N ILE A 471 12.85 8.88 -13.82
CA ILE A 471 11.70 9.30 -13.02
C ILE A 471 10.77 10.17 -13.88
N GLN A 472 9.76 9.52 -14.44
CA GLN A 472 8.69 10.11 -15.27
C GLN A 472 9.15 10.53 -16.68
N ILE A 473 9.77 9.61 -17.42
CA ILE A 473 10.18 9.82 -18.81
C ILE A 473 9.00 10.33 -19.68
N PRO A 474 9.11 11.48 -20.38
CA PRO A 474 8.11 11.90 -21.35
C PRO A 474 8.12 10.98 -22.58
N ARG A 475 6.93 10.65 -23.10
CA ARG A 475 6.76 9.70 -24.24
C ARG A 475 6.12 10.37 -25.47
N PRO A 476 6.80 11.31 -26.15
CA PRO A 476 6.31 11.80 -27.44
C PRO A 476 6.25 10.65 -28.47
N PHE A 477 5.43 10.78 -29.52
CA PHE A 477 5.41 9.79 -30.60
C PHE A 477 6.72 9.79 -31.39
N ASN A 478 7.45 10.91 -31.44
CA ASN A 478 8.70 11.00 -32.22
C ASN A 478 9.84 10.09 -31.70
N THR A 479 9.85 9.73 -30.40
CA THR A 479 10.81 8.79 -29.78
C THR A 479 10.34 7.33 -29.82
N GLN A 480 9.12 7.03 -30.27
CA GLN A 480 8.64 5.64 -30.35
C GLN A 480 9.40 4.87 -31.43
N ALA A 481 9.95 3.70 -31.08
CA ALA A 481 10.65 2.80 -32.01
C ALA A 481 9.82 2.43 -33.24
N ALA A 482 8.49 2.42 -33.11
CA ALA A 482 7.56 2.20 -34.22
C ALA A 482 7.56 3.34 -35.26
N ASN A 483 7.91 4.58 -34.88
CA ASN A 483 8.08 5.71 -35.81
C ASN A 483 9.51 5.79 -36.35
N SER A 484 10.54 5.55 -35.55
CA SER A 484 11.94 5.56 -36.06
C SER A 484 12.18 4.47 -37.11
N ALA A 485 11.45 3.36 -37.06
CA ALA A 485 11.44 2.31 -38.08
C ALA A 485 10.65 2.64 -39.38
N LEU A 486 9.97 3.79 -39.46
CA LEU A 486 9.28 4.24 -40.68
C LEU A 486 10.24 5.07 -41.57
N PRO A 487 10.23 4.88 -42.90
CA PRO A 487 11.07 5.67 -43.81
C PRO A 487 10.69 7.16 -43.75
N ALA A 488 11.67 8.03 -44.05
CA ALA A 488 11.42 9.46 -44.19
C ALA A 488 10.38 9.73 -45.31
N PRO A 489 9.42 10.64 -45.11
CA PRO A 489 8.36 10.90 -46.09
C PRO A 489 8.93 11.55 -47.37
N THR A 490 8.67 10.94 -48.53
CA THR A 490 9.17 11.42 -49.83
C THR A 490 8.32 12.57 -50.37
N VAL A 491 8.76 13.81 -50.13
CA VAL A 491 8.09 15.03 -50.61
C VAL A 491 8.37 15.26 -52.10
N HIS A 492 7.42 14.90 -52.96
CA HIS A 492 7.52 15.18 -54.40
C HIS A 492 7.10 16.63 -54.71
N ILE A 493 8.11 17.50 -54.82
CA ILE A 493 8.00 18.96 -55.08
C ILE A 493 7.16 19.31 -56.33
N ALA A 494 7.00 18.37 -57.28
CA ALA A 494 6.41 18.62 -58.59
C ALA A 494 4.88 18.40 -58.71
N THR A 495 4.18 18.00 -57.65
CA THR A 495 2.76 17.58 -57.73
C THR A 495 1.84 18.48 -56.89
N PRO A 496 1.15 19.49 -57.45
CA PRO A 496 0.50 20.54 -56.64
C PRO A 496 -0.83 20.15 -55.97
N VAL A 497 -1.44 19.00 -56.27
CA VAL A 497 -2.84 18.70 -55.89
C VAL A 497 -3.06 17.23 -55.48
N THR A 498 -3.37 17.03 -54.19
CA THR A 498 -4.14 15.94 -53.54
C THR A 498 -3.90 14.45 -53.88
N THR A 499 -2.83 14.05 -54.58
CA THR A 499 -2.40 12.64 -54.53
C THR A 499 -1.78 12.34 -53.17
N ASN A 500 -2.41 11.46 -52.37
CA ASN A 500 -1.89 11.02 -51.07
C ASN A 500 -0.44 10.50 -51.23
N PRO A 501 0.57 11.10 -50.56
CA PRO A 501 1.98 10.74 -50.77
C PRO A 501 2.31 9.31 -50.35
N ASN A 502 1.45 8.66 -49.55
CA ASN A 502 1.66 7.29 -49.06
C ASN A 502 1.15 6.21 -50.05
N LEU A 503 1.18 6.47 -51.36
CA LEU A 503 0.96 5.48 -52.42
C LEU A 503 2.30 5.04 -53.02
N PRO A 504 2.95 3.99 -52.50
CA PRO A 504 4.20 3.51 -53.06
C PRO A 504 3.98 2.93 -54.47
N MET A 505 4.91 3.20 -55.39
CA MET A 505 4.92 2.62 -56.72
C MET A 505 5.13 1.10 -56.65
N TYR A 506 4.06 0.33 -56.87
CA TYR A 506 4.13 -1.13 -56.85
C TYR A 506 4.68 -1.72 -58.16
N ILE A 507 5.72 -2.54 -58.04
CA ILE A 507 6.07 -3.51 -59.08
C ILE A 507 4.97 -4.61 -59.06
N PRO A 508 4.39 -4.98 -60.22
CA PRO A 508 3.34 -6.01 -60.28
C PRO A 508 3.80 -7.34 -59.65
N GLY A 509 3.08 -7.79 -58.63
CA GLY A 509 3.30 -9.10 -57.98
C GLY A 509 3.61 -9.05 -56.48
N GLN A 510 4.13 -7.94 -55.94
CA GLN A 510 4.35 -7.83 -54.49
C GLN A 510 3.08 -7.40 -53.73
N LYS A 511 2.78 -8.08 -52.62
CA LYS A 511 1.71 -7.66 -51.69
C LYS A 511 2.18 -6.46 -50.86
N PRO A 512 1.31 -5.47 -50.59
CA PRO A 512 1.70 -4.24 -49.91
C PRO A 512 2.04 -4.48 -48.42
N LYS A 513 3.24 -4.08 -47.99
CA LYS A 513 3.58 -3.98 -46.56
C LYS A 513 2.74 -2.86 -45.92
N LYS A 514 2.03 -3.16 -44.83
CA LYS A 514 1.15 -2.19 -44.14
C LYS A 514 1.89 -0.93 -43.66
N SER A 515 3.17 -1.03 -43.34
CA SER A 515 4.02 0.11 -42.95
C SER A 515 4.12 1.19 -44.03
N ALA A 516 4.01 0.84 -45.32
CA ALA A 516 4.12 1.80 -46.42
C ALA A 516 2.94 2.81 -46.49
N PHE A 517 1.87 2.58 -45.74
CA PHE A 517 0.75 3.53 -45.59
C PHE A 517 0.87 4.43 -44.35
N HIS A 518 1.83 4.17 -43.46
CA HIS A 518 2.02 4.92 -42.22
C HIS A 518 3.02 6.06 -42.44
N THR A 519 2.59 7.32 -42.27
CA THR A 519 3.50 8.47 -42.29
C THR A 519 4.38 8.46 -41.05
N ASN A 520 5.69 8.61 -41.20
CA ASN A 520 6.59 8.83 -40.07
C ASN A 520 6.23 10.15 -39.38
N GLN A 521 5.86 10.10 -38.09
CA GLN A 521 5.39 11.26 -37.33
C GLN A 521 6.51 12.13 -36.75
N SER A 522 7.78 11.71 -36.87
CA SER A 522 8.95 12.42 -36.37
C SER A 522 9.46 13.52 -37.33
N PHE A 523 8.86 13.65 -38.52
CA PHE A 523 9.25 14.62 -39.55
C PHE A 523 8.26 15.79 -39.68
N PRO A 524 8.72 17.03 -39.94
CA PRO A 524 7.85 18.17 -40.22
C PRO A 524 6.94 17.97 -41.44
N PHE A 525 5.71 18.49 -41.36
CA PHE A 525 4.81 18.59 -42.51
C PHE A 525 5.20 19.75 -43.41
N ILE A 526 6.07 19.49 -44.38
CA ILE A 526 6.50 20.46 -45.40
C ILE A 526 5.35 20.69 -46.41
N HIS A 527 4.44 21.62 -46.09
CA HIS A 527 3.43 22.12 -47.02
C HIS A 527 3.99 23.31 -47.83
N PRO A 528 3.87 23.35 -49.18
CA PRO A 528 4.59 24.35 -49.99
C PRO A 528 4.11 25.82 -49.94
N THR A 529 2.99 26.16 -49.27
CA THR A 529 2.32 27.47 -49.52
C THR A 529 1.66 28.19 -48.34
N ASP A 530 1.39 27.54 -47.19
CA ASP A 530 0.62 28.16 -46.10
C ASP A 530 1.39 28.17 -44.77
N ASP A 531 1.75 29.36 -44.27
CA ASP A 531 2.39 29.54 -42.94
C ASP A 531 1.47 29.17 -41.77
N SER A 532 0.15 29.07 -42.00
CA SER A 532 -0.85 28.86 -40.96
C SER A 532 -1.00 27.38 -40.57
N VAL A 533 -0.55 27.03 -39.38
CA VAL A 533 -0.80 25.71 -38.77
C VAL A 533 -2.31 25.48 -38.60
N PRO A 534 -2.84 24.26 -38.86
CA PRO A 534 -4.28 24.01 -38.85
C PRO A 534 -4.94 24.39 -37.52
N ARG A 535 -6.08 25.09 -37.59
CA ARG A 535 -6.82 25.59 -36.42
C ARG A 535 -7.08 24.52 -35.36
N SER A 536 -7.35 23.28 -35.76
CA SER A 536 -7.57 22.16 -34.84
C SER A 536 -6.34 21.79 -33.99
N ILE A 537 -5.12 22.05 -34.48
CA ILE A 537 -3.87 21.85 -33.73
C ILE A 537 -3.68 22.97 -32.70
N VAL A 538 -3.98 24.21 -33.08
CA VAL A 538 -3.95 25.38 -32.17
C VAL A 538 -5.00 25.22 -31.06
N GLU A 539 -6.24 24.89 -31.43
CA GLU A 539 -7.34 24.63 -30.49
C GLU A 539 -7.03 23.45 -29.55
N ALA A 540 -6.41 22.38 -30.05
CA ALA A 540 -5.95 21.28 -29.20
C ALA A 540 -4.83 21.71 -28.24
N ALA A 541 -3.87 22.55 -28.67
CA ALA A 541 -2.80 23.05 -27.82
C ALA A 541 -3.30 24.00 -26.72
N GLU A 542 -4.25 24.90 -27.04
CA GLU A 542 -4.93 25.76 -26.06
C GLU A 542 -5.76 24.95 -25.06
N LEU A 543 -6.48 23.93 -25.54
CA LEU A 543 -7.27 23.02 -24.70
C LEU A 543 -6.38 22.19 -23.78
N PHE A 544 -5.28 21.61 -24.27
CA PHE A 544 -4.32 20.91 -23.42
C PHE A 544 -3.70 21.85 -22.37
N ALA A 545 -3.20 23.03 -22.78
CA ALA A 545 -2.57 24.00 -21.88
C ALA A 545 -3.51 24.43 -20.74
N SER A 546 -4.74 24.81 -21.08
CA SER A 546 -5.79 25.21 -20.11
C SER A 546 -6.32 24.07 -19.23
N ARG A 547 -5.89 22.82 -19.47
CA ARG A 547 -6.28 21.63 -18.70
C ARG A 547 -5.11 20.91 -18.03
N VAL A 548 -3.89 21.46 -18.08
CA VAL A 548 -2.76 20.95 -17.28
C VAL A 548 -3.06 21.15 -15.80
N SER A 549 -3.02 20.08 -14.99
CA SER A 549 -3.02 20.19 -13.53
C SER A 549 -1.73 19.58 -12.98
N VAL A 550 -0.88 20.43 -12.40
CA VAL A 550 0.13 19.96 -11.44
C VAL A 550 -0.60 19.34 -10.23
N SER A 551 0.04 18.40 -9.56
CA SER A 551 -0.47 17.80 -8.32
C SER A 551 0.60 17.86 -7.23
N THR A 552 0.21 18.02 -5.97
CA THR A 552 1.16 18.15 -4.86
C THR A 552 2.20 17.02 -4.81
N PRO A 553 1.84 15.73 -4.97
CA PRO A 553 2.84 14.65 -4.96
C PRO A 553 3.77 14.64 -6.18
N LEU A 554 3.39 15.30 -7.28
CA LEU A 554 4.25 15.52 -8.45
C LEU A 554 5.27 16.63 -8.16
N THR A 555 4.82 17.72 -7.55
CA THR A 555 5.68 18.85 -7.12
C THR A 555 6.70 18.38 -6.10
N GLN A 556 6.26 17.62 -5.08
CA GLN A 556 7.15 17.01 -4.09
C GLN A 556 8.22 16.11 -4.72
N LEU A 557 7.84 15.28 -5.70
CA LEU A 557 8.79 14.39 -6.37
C LEU A 557 9.82 15.16 -7.21
N TRP A 558 9.41 16.25 -7.87
CA TRP A 558 10.31 17.12 -8.62
C TRP A 558 11.27 17.87 -7.70
N ASN A 559 10.78 18.41 -6.57
CA ASN A 559 11.64 19.08 -5.58
C ASN A 559 12.75 18.15 -5.06
N GLU A 560 12.43 16.92 -4.67
CA GLU A 560 13.46 15.95 -4.24
C GLU A 560 14.37 15.53 -5.39
N ARG A 561 13.86 15.41 -6.63
CA ARG A 561 14.68 15.15 -7.82
C ARG A 561 15.68 16.28 -8.08
N ASP A 562 15.28 17.54 -7.95
CA ASP A 562 16.17 18.70 -8.09
C ASP A 562 17.22 18.73 -6.97
N ILE A 563 16.87 18.34 -5.74
CA ILE A 563 17.81 18.21 -4.61
C ILE A 563 18.80 17.05 -4.86
N PHE A 564 18.33 15.90 -5.33
CA PHE A 564 19.17 14.76 -5.68
C PHE A 564 20.19 15.12 -6.78
N MET A 565 19.76 15.79 -7.85
CA MET A 565 20.64 16.27 -8.92
C MET A 565 21.66 17.32 -8.45
N GLN A 566 21.39 18.07 -7.37
CA GLN A 566 22.37 18.99 -6.77
C GLN A 566 23.48 18.22 -6.05
N GLN A 567 23.15 17.18 -5.28
CA GLN A 567 24.16 16.33 -4.64
C GLN A 567 24.97 15.53 -5.67
N GLU A 568 24.30 14.91 -6.66
CA GLU A 568 24.94 14.12 -7.74
C GLU A 568 26.00 14.93 -8.51
N ARG A 569 25.87 16.27 -8.52
CA ARG A 569 26.81 17.22 -9.13
C ARG A 569 27.81 17.84 -8.15
N GLY A 570 27.76 17.47 -6.87
CA GLY A 570 28.60 18.06 -5.82
C GLY A 570 28.30 19.54 -5.53
N TRP A 571 27.13 20.06 -5.91
CA TRP A 571 26.78 21.48 -5.71
C TRP A 571 26.44 21.82 -4.25
N SER A 572 26.06 20.82 -3.46
CA SER A 572 25.70 20.95 -2.04
C SER A 572 26.08 19.67 -1.28
N SER A 573 26.52 19.82 -0.03
CA SER A 573 26.67 18.70 0.92
C SER A 573 25.29 18.31 1.49
N LEU A 574 25.16 17.07 1.98
CA LEU A 574 23.93 16.56 2.63
C LEU A 574 23.43 17.54 3.71
N ASP A 575 24.34 18.04 4.54
CA ASP A 575 24.04 18.93 5.67
C ASP A 575 23.64 20.36 5.26
N THR A 576 23.83 20.71 3.98
CA THR A 576 23.43 22.01 3.41
C THR A 576 22.13 21.95 2.60
N LEU A 577 21.54 20.76 2.42
CA LEU A 577 20.32 20.55 1.64
C LEU A 577 19.03 20.53 2.47
N ASP A 578 19.12 20.62 3.79
CA ASP A 578 17.96 20.68 4.68
C ASP A 578 17.37 22.10 4.73
N ILE A 579 16.49 22.38 3.76
CA ILE A 579 15.55 23.50 3.81
C ILE A 579 14.58 23.25 4.98
N PRO A 580 14.52 24.11 6.02
CA PRO A 580 13.61 23.91 7.13
C PRO A 580 12.16 24.01 6.66
N GLU A 581 11.38 22.94 6.84
CA GLU A 581 9.94 23.01 6.60
C GLU A 581 9.27 23.92 7.65
N LYS A 582 8.50 24.89 7.16
CA LYS A 582 7.67 25.78 8.00
C LYS A 582 6.85 24.98 9.01
N ARG A 583 7.09 25.25 10.30
CA ARG A 583 6.41 24.69 11.48
C ARG A 583 4.98 25.22 11.56
N ALA A 584 4.12 24.60 12.36
CA ALA A 584 2.75 25.05 12.60
C ALA A 584 2.63 26.48 13.14
N GLU A 585 3.73 27.05 13.66
CA GLU A 585 3.85 28.42 14.15
C GLU A 585 4.16 29.43 13.02
N ASP A 586 4.65 28.98 11.86
CA ASP A 586 5.05 29.80 10.71
C ASP A 586 3.91 30.05 9.69
N TYR A 587 2.67 29.65 10.02
CA TYR A 587 1.48 29.86 9.17
C TYR A 587 0.62 31.01 9.72
N GLU A 588 0.41 32.02 8.88
CA GLU A 588 -0.23 33.29 9.25
C GLU A 588 -1.75 33.17 9.50
N GLU A 589 -2.40 32.09 9.03
CA GLU A 589 -3.85 31.88 9.16
C GLU A 589 -4.22 30.91 10.29
N GLN A 590 -5.05 31.37 11.24
CA GLN A 590 -5.53 30.55 12.37
C GLN A 590 -6.32 29.29 11.96
N SER A 591 -6.90 29.27 10.75
CA SER A 591 -7.60 28.11 10.19
C SER A 591 -6.68 26.93 9.88
N ASP A 592 -5.40 27.21 9.64
CA ASP A 592 -4.46 26.26 9.03
C ASP A 592 -3.56 25.59 10.09
N VAL A 593 -3.37 26.25 11.25
CA VAL A 593 -2.63 25.74 12.42
C VAL A 593 -3.08 24.33 12.88
N PRO A 594 -4.38 23.97 12.94
CA PRO A 594 -4.81 22.62 13.30
C PRO A 594 -4.35 21.55 12.29
N MET A 595 -4.29 21.92 11.00
CA MET A 595 -3.88 21.01 9.93
C MET A 595 -2.36 20.83 9.88
N ALA A 596 -1.60 21.91 10.10
CA ALA A 596 -0.16 21.85 10.24
C ALA A 596 0.24 20.89 11.40
N LYS A 597 -0.42 20.99 12.56
CA LYS A 597 -0.17 20.10 13.71
C LYS A 597 -0.51 18.63 13.46
N ILE A 598 -1.50 18.34 12.62
CA ILE A 598 -1.77 16.97 12.16
C ILE A 598 -0.61 16.47 11.30
N LEU A 599 -0.12 17.28 10.36
CA LEU A 599 1.00 16.90 9.49
C LEU A 599 2.33 16.76 10.26
N GLU A 600 2.59 17.59 11.27
CA GLU A 600 3.70 17.41 12.22
C GLU A 600 3.57 16.11 13.04
N SER A 601 2.34 15.70 13.38
CA SER A 601 2.10 14.42 14.07
C SER A 601 2.31 13.22 13.14
N VAL A 602 1.98 13.35 11.85
CA VAL A 602 2.31 12.36 10.80
C VAL A 602 3.81 12.34 10.51
N GLU A 603 4.50 13.47 10.65
CA GLU A 603 5.95 13.60 10.52
C GLU A 603 6.67 12.77 11.60
N ALA A 604 6.40 13.08 12.88
CA ALA A 604 6.99 12.39 14.02
C ALA A 604 6.66 10.88 14.01
N PHE A 605 5.42 10.51 13.70
CA PHE A 605 5.04 9.10 13.55
C PHE A 605 5.84 8.37 12.47
N TYR A 606 6.08 8.99 11.31
CA TYR A 606 6.87 8.37 10.25
C TYR A 606 8.32 8.19 10.68
N GLN A 607 8.91 9.21 11.31
CA GLN A 607 10.28 9.18 11.84
C GLN A 607 10.43 8.06 12.88
N GLU A 608 9.70 8.11 13.99
CA GLU A 608 9.80 7.13 15.08
C GLU A 608 9.47 5.68 14.66
N SER A 609 8.70 5.50 13.58
CA SER A 609 8.33 4.17 13.05
C SER A 609 9.23 3.67 11.92
N LEU A 610 10.13 4.51 11.38
CA LEU A 610 10.91 4.21 10.18
C LEU A 610 11.70 2.88 10.27
N PRO A 611 12.45 2.59 11.36
CA PRO A 611 13.19 1.33 11.49
C PRO A 611 12.30 0.08 11.62
N HIS A 612 11.00 0.26 11.86
CA HIS A 612 10.09 -0.82 12.22
C HIS A 612 9.09 -1.17 11.10
N PHE A 613 8.95 -0.34 10.07
CA PHE A 613 7.94 -0.54 9.01
C PHE A 613 8.06 -1.87 8.26
N ASN A 614 9.27 -2.35 7.93
CA ASN A 614 9.45 -3.65 7.25
C ASN A 614 8.87 -4.81 8.09
N SER A 615 9.31 -4.94 9.35
CA SER A 615 8.82 -5.97 10.27
C SER A 615 7.32 -5.82 10.58
N PHE A 616 6.86 -4.58 10.78
CA PHE A 616 5.43 -4.27 10.99
C PHE A 616 4.57 -4.72 9.80
N ILE A 617 4.93 -4.36 8.57
CA ILE A 617 4.20 -4.74 7.35
C ILE A 617 4.09 -6.26 7.28
N ILE A 618 5.18 -6.99 7.45
CA ILE A 618 5.20 -8.45 7.32
C ILE A 618 4.34 -9.11 8.41
N VAL A 619 4.31 -8.59 9.65
CA VAL A 619 3.37 -9.07 10.68
C VAL A 619 1.91 -8.81 10.28
N ILE A 620 1.58 -7.61 9.79
CA ILE A 620 0.23 -7.29 9.28
C ILE A 620 -0.16 -8.22 8.12
N LEU A 621 0.77 -8.56 7.21
CA LEU A 621 0.47 -9.46 6.09
C LEU A 621 0.28 -10.92 6.54
N LYS A 622 1.07 -11.42 7.50
CA LYS A 622 0.84 -12.74 8.13
C LYS A 622 -0.54 -12.80 8.81
N VAL A 623 -0.93 -11.75 9.53
CA VAL A 623 -2.24 -11.65 10.19
C VAL A 623 -3.40 -11.58 9.19
N ILE A 624 -3.24 -10.84 8.08
CA ILE A 624 -4.20 -10.84 6.98
C ILE A 624 -4.31 -12.24 6.36
N LEU A 625 -3.21 -12.94 6.08
CA LEU A 625 -3.27 -14.29 5.53
C LEU A 625 -3.95 -15.29 6.49
N ALA A 626 -3.64 -15.25 7.78
CA ALA A 626 -4.31 -16.10 8.78
C ALA A 626 -5.83 -15.83 8.90
N SER A 627 -6.26 -14.63 8.50
CA SER A 627 -7.68 -14.25 8.40
C SER A 627 -8.34 -14.68 7.09
N ILE A 628 -7.56 -15.07 6.07
CA ILE A 628 -7.98 -15.46 4.71
C ILE A 628 -7.97 -16.99 4.54
N SER A 629 -7.05 -17.69 5.22
CA SER A 629 -7.00 -19.16 5.20
C SER A 629 -8.09 -19.76 6.10
N PHE A 630 -8.94 -20.63 5.55
CA PHE A 630 -9.82 -21.52 6.30
C PHE A 630 -9.23 -22.94 6.34
N PRO A 631 -9.35 -23.70 7.44
CA PRO A 631 -9.20 -25.14 7.37
C PRO A 631 -10.31 -25.70 6.48
N VAL A 632 -9.96 -26.60 5.55
CA VAL A 632 -10.96 -27.36 4.79
C VAL A 632 -11.36 -28.55 5.66
N ASP A 633 -12.30 -28.33 6.58
CA ASP A 633 -12.72 -29.34 7.56
C ASP A 633 -13.54 -30.45 6.88
N ASN A 634 -12.81 -31.40 6.31
CA ASN A 634 -13.30 -32.59 5.62
C ASN A 634 -13.83 -33.64 6.62
N SER A 635 -14.67 -33.22 7.57
CA SER A 635 -15.28 -34.07 8.59
C SER A 635 -16.70 -33.62 8.95
N GLY A 636 -17.72 -34.36 8.49
CA GLY A 636 -19.10 -34.11 8.87
C GLY A 636 -19.37 -34.56 10.32
N SER A 637 -19.29 -33.64 11.28
CA SER A 637 -19.55 -33.91 12.70
C SER A 637 -20.63 -32.98 13.29
N SER A 638 -21.89 -33.24 12.90
CA SER A 638 -23.05 -32.43 13.31
C SER A 638 -23.33 -32.47 14.83
N THR A 639 -22.81 -31.49 15.57
CA THR A 639 -23.17 -31.21 16.97
C THR A 639 -23.30 -29.70 17.17
N GLY A 640 -24.47 -29.21 17.61
CA GLY A 640 -24.84 -27.79 17.53
C GLY A 640 -23.93 -26.78 18.25
N ASN A 641 -23.04 -27.22 19.15
CA ASN A 641 -22.07 -26.35 19.81
C ASN A 641 -20.79 -26.12 18.97
N GLY A 642 -20.54 -26.89 17.90
CA GLY A 642 -19.41 -26.62 17.00
C GLY A 642 -19.60 -25.30 16.25
N ASN A 643 -20.79 -25.13 15.67
CA ASN A 643 -21.15 -23.97 14.85
C ASN A 643 -20.93 -22.62 15.55
N ILE A 644 -21.17 -22.49 16.87
CA ILE A 644 -21.04 -21.19 17.54
C ILE A 644 -19.57 -20.77 17.71
N ASN A 645 -18.68 -21.70 18.03
CA ASN A 645 -17.26 -21.42 18.12
C ASN A 645 -16.68 -21.15 16.72
N GLU A 646 -17.10 -21.94 15.72
CA GLU A 646 -16.75 -21.74 14.31
C GLU A 646 -17.16 -20.34 13.81
N ILE A 647 -18.44 -19.95 14.00
CA ILE A 647 -18.95 -18.61 13.64
C ILE A 647 -18.22 -17.51 14.44
N GLY A 648 -17.89 -17.76 15.71
CA GLY A 648 -17.07 -16.86 16.54
C GLY A 648 -15.66 -16.64 15.97
N HIS A 649 -15.00 -17.71 15.53
CA HIS A 649 -13.69 -17.65 14.88
C HIS A 649 -13.75 -16.99 13.49
N LEU A 650 -14.80 -17.25 12.69
CA LEU A 650 -15.04 -16.56 11.42
C LEU A 650 -15.26 -15.05 11.63
N ARG A 651 -16.08 -14.67 12.62
CA ARG A 651 -16.28 -13.27 13.04
C ARG A 651 -14.97 -12.62 13.48
N ALA A 652 -14.15 -13.32 14.27
CA ALA A 652 -12.84 -12.84 14.70
C ALA A 652 -11.88 -12.61 13.52
N LYS A 653 -11.89 -13.49 12.49
CA LYS A 653 -11.14 -13.31 11.25
C LYS A 653 -11.64 -12.10 10.44
N GLU A 654 -12.96 -11.96 10.24
CA GLU A 654 -13.53 -10.78 9.56
C GLU A 654 -13.14 -9.46 10.24
N ILE A 655 -13.23 -9.37 11.56
CA ILE A 655 -12.87 -8.18 12.34
C ILE A 655 -11.36 -7.88 12.24
N THR A 656 -10.53 -8.93 12.24
CA THR A 656 -9.07 -8.80 12.08
C THR A 656 -8.70 -8.34 10.66
N LEU A 657 -9.38 -8.85 9.65
CA LEU A 657 -9.22 -8.42 8.25
C LEU A 657 -9.70 -6.97 8.04
N LYS A 658 -10.82 -6.59 8.68
CA LYS A 658 -11.36 -5.22 8.69
C LYS A 658 -10.34 -4.25 9.29
N SER A 659 -9.81 -4.54 10.48
CA SER A 659 -8.87 -3.63 11.17
C SER A 659 -7.52 -3.53 10.45
N ALA A 660 -6.94 -4.65 10.00
CA ALA A 660 -5.67 -4.67 9.29
C ALA A 660 -5.75 -3.96 7.92
N SER A 661 -6.80 -4.21 7.13
CA SER A 661 -6.99 -3.54 5.83
C SER A 661 -7.31 -2.05 5.99
N GLY A 662 -8.09 -1.67 7.00
CA GLY A 662 -8.36 -0.28 7.36
C GLY A 662 -7.10 0.49 7.77
N LEU A 663 -6.24 -0.13 8.59
CA LEU A 663 -4.96 0.43 9.04
C LEU A 663 -4.01 0.69 7.86
N LEU A 664 -3.83 -0.26 6.95
CA LEU A 664 -2.99 -0.08 5.76
C LEU A 664 -3.52 1.03 4.83
N ASP A 665 -4.83 1.07 4.59
CA ASP A 665 -5.42 2.07 3.69
C ASP A 665 -5.36 3.50 4.27
N ILE A 666 -5.58 3.69 5.58
CA ILE A 666 -5.50 5.01 6.21
C ILE A 666 -4.06 5.50 6.38
N MET A 667 -3.12 4.61 6.73
CA MET A 667 -1.69 4.92 6.83
C MET A 667 -1.12 5.38 5.48
N LEU A 668 -1.37 4.62 4.39
CA LEU A 668 -0.93 5.00 3.05
C LEU A 668 -1.55 6.31 2.55
N ARG A 669 -2.75 6.67 3.01
CA ARG A 669 -3.35 7.98 2.68
C ARG A 669 -2.62 9.12 3.38
N TRP A 670 -2.40 9.03 4.69
CA TRP A 670 -1.76 10.10 5.46
C TRP A 670 -0.29 10.30 5.09
N LEU A 671 0.47 9.21 4.91
CA LEU A 671 1.86 9.31 4.46
C LEU A 671 1.95 9.97 3.08
N LYS A 672 1.06 9.64 2.12
CA LYS A 672 1.03 10.28 0.79
C LYS A 672 0.58 11.74 0.80
N ILE A 673 -0.04 12.21 1.88
CA ILE A 673 -0.44 13.61 2.06
C ILE A 673 0.68 14.42 2.71
N SER A 674 1.40 13.83 3.68
CA SER A 674 2.65 14.37 4.23
C SER A 674 3.71 14.50 3.12
N HIS A 675 4.19 13.38 2.58
CA HIS A 675 5.20 13.40 1.53
C HIS A 675 5.16 12.18 0.60
N ILE A 676 5.34 12.40 -0.71
CA ILE A 676 5.30 11.32 -1.71
C ILE A 676 6.32 10.20 -1.40
N ALA A 677 7.57 10.53 -1.04
CA ALA A 677 8.61 9.53 -0.80
C ALA A 677 8.25 8.56 0.34
N LYS A 678 7.60 9.04 1.40
CA LYS A 678 7.12 8.22 2.54
C LYS A 678 6.09 7.19 2.11
N PHE A 679 5.17 7.58 1.22
CA PHE A 679 4.22 6.67 0.62
C PHE A 679 4.92 5.65 -0.28
N GLU A 680 5.88 6.08 -1.10
CA GLU A 680 6.58 5.19 -2.04
C GLU A 680 7.42 4.16 -1.28
N TYR A 681 8.07 4.53 -0.16
CA TYR A 681 8.77 3.60 0.74
C TYR A 681 7.89 2.46 1.23
N ILE A 682 6.76 2.77 1.88
CA ILE A 682 5.79 1.76 2.35
C ILE A 682 5.18 1.00 1.17
N SER A 683 4.99 1.65 0.03
CA SER A 683 4.46 1.02 -1.18
C SER A 683 5.43 0.04 -1.83
N SER A 684 6.74 0.24 -1.73
CA SER A 684 7.76 -0.72 -2.15
C SER A 684 7.79 -1.90 -1.18
N LEU A 685 7.88 -1.64 0.14
CA LEU A 685 7.86 -2.69 1.16
C LEU A 685 6.63 -3.60 1.05
N LEU A 686 5.44 -3.05 0.76
CA LEU A 686 4.23 -3.86 0.49
C LEU A 686 4.31 -4.66 -0.81
N PHE A 687 4.88 -4.10 -1.88
CA PHE A 687 5.05 -4.83 -3.14
C PHE A 687 6.04 -5.99 -2.99
N ASP A 688 7.19 -5.72 -2.37
CA ASP A 688 8.27 -6.69 -2.13
C ASP A 688 7.83 -7.79 -1.15
N SER A 689 7.03 -7.43 -0.12
CA SER A 689 6.34 -8.39 0.77
C SER A 689 5.15 -9.11 0.09
N ARG A 690 5.13 -9.18 -1.25
CA ARG A 690 4.15 -9.91 -2.07
C ARG A 690 2.67 -9.56 -1.81
N TYR A 691 2.34 -8.34 -1.37
CA TYR A 691 0.96 -7.93 -1.05
C TYR A 691 -0.04 -8.17 -2.20
N TYR A 692 0.43 -8.06 -3.44
CA TYR A 692 -0.39 -8.32 -4.63
C TYR A 692 -0.83 -9.79 -4.74
N LEU A 693 0.02 -10.76 -4.38
CA LEU A 693 -0.35 -12.18 -4.30
C LEU A 693 -1.38 -12.43 -3.19
N LEU A 694 -1.24 -11.76 -2.04
CA LEU A 694 -2.18 -11.87 -0.92
C LEU A 694 -3.60 -11.44 -1.30
N VAL A 695 -3.74 -10.34 -2.06
CA VAL A 695 -5.05 -9.88 -2.58
C VAL A 695 -5.58 -10.81 -3.67
N TYR A 696 -4.72 -11.42 -4.49
CA TYR A 696 -5.15 -12.45 -5.46
C TYR A 696 -5.61 -13.73 -4.75
N LYS A 697 -4.90 -14.21 -3.72
CA LYS A 697 -5.32 -15.38 -2.90
C LYS A 697 -6.67 -15.13 -2.24
N TYR A 698 -6.95 -13.91 -1.78
CA TYR A 698 -8.26 -13.54 -1.24
C TYR A 698 -9.40 -13.82 -2.25
N PHE A 699 -9.35 -13.23 -3.45
CA PHE A 699 -10.39 -13.44 -4.47
C PHE A 699 -10.32 -14.79 -5.19
N TYR A 700 -9.26 -15.58 -4.98
CA TYR A 700 -9.18 -16.97 -5.43
C TYR A 700 -9.89 -17.94 -4.47
N SER A 701 -9.70 -17.78 -3.16
CA SER A 701 -10.24 -18.67 -2.13
C SER A 701 -11.70 -18.38 -1.73
N HIS A 702 -12.28 -17.28 -2.19
CA HIS A 702 -13.62 -16.81 -1.79
C HIS A 702 -14.49 -16.49 -3.02
N ASP A 703 -15.77 -16.87 -3.01
CA ASP A 703 -16.78 -16.25 -3.89
C ASP A 703 -17.22 -14.91 -3.28
N ALA A 704 -17.17 -13.86 -4.10
CA ALA A 704 -17.55 -12.51 -3.71
C ALA A 704 -19.07 -12.35 -3.47
N VAL A 705 -19.93 -13.21 -4.06
CA VAL A 705 -21.37 -13.19 -3.80
C VAL A 705 -21.70 -13.90 -2.48
N GLU A 706 -21.08 -15.05 -2.22
CA GLU A 706 -21.25 -15.79 -0.96
C GLU A 706 -20.77 -14.95 0.24
N MET A 707 -19.56 -14.40 0.18
CA MET A 707 -19.01 -13.57 1.25
C MET A 707 -19.74 -12.23 1.42
N ALA A 708 -20.41 -11.71 0.39
CA ALA A 708 -21.28 -10.56 0.52
C ALA A 708 -22.56 -10.88 1.32
N LEU A 709 -23.02 -12.12 1.32
CA LEU A 709 -24.25 -12.59 1.98
C LEU A 709 -24.01 -13.27 3.34
N GLN A 710 -22.82 -13.82 3.58
CA GLN A 710 -22.47 -14.49 4.83
C GLN A 710 -22.66 -13.57 6.05
N ARG A 711 -23.36 -14.05 7.08
CA ARG A 711 -23.59 -13.32 8.34
C ARG A 711 -22.89 -14.02 9.50
N THR A 712 -21.86 -13.40 10.06
CA THR A 712 -21.11 -13.90 11.23
C THR A 712 -21.62 -13.32 12.57
N ASP A 713 -22.42 -12.24 12.52
CA ASP A 713 -23.02 -11.60 13.69
C ASP A 713 -24.30 -12.31 14.14
N MET A 714 -24.29 -12.80 15.38
CA MET A 714 -25.43 -13.40 16.07
C MET A 714 -25.86 -12.47 17.23
N PRO A 715 -26.96 -11.71 17.10
CA PRO A 715 -27.34 -10.68 18.07
C PRO A 715 -27.43 -11.17 19.51
N ALA A 716 -27.83 -12.43 19.74
CA ALA A 716 -27.89 -13.06 21.05
C ALA A 716 -26.54 -13.06 21.82
N TYR A 717 -25.41 -13.09 21.11
CA TYR A 717 -24.05 -13.17 21.67
C TYR A 717 -23.25 -11.88 21.52
N GLY A 718 -23.86 -10.83 20.94
CA GLY A 718 -23.29 -9.49 20.88
C GLY A 718 -23.18 -8.83 22.25
N PHE A 719 -22.16 -7.98 22.43
CA PHE A 719 -21.80 -7.32 23.69
C PHE A 719 -23.02 -6.75 24.44
N PHE A 720 -23.85 -5.95 23.76
CA PHE A 720 -25.02 -5.29 24.35
C PHE A 720 -26.13 -6.27 24.78
N SER A 721 -26.28 -7.42 24.10
CA SER A 721 -27.25 -8.46 24.46
C SER A 721 -26.78 -9.24 25.70
N VAL A 722 -25.49 -9.57 25.75
CA VAL A 722 -24.87 -10.24 26.90
C VAL A 722 -24.90 -9.34 28.15
N THR A 723 -24.50 -8.07 28.02
CA THR A 723 -24.54 -7.13 29.15
C THR A 723 -25.97 -6.78 29.58
N GLY A 724 -26.95 -6.82 28.67
CA GLY A 724 -28.38 -6.69 28.99
C GLY A 724 -28.88 -7.84 29.85
N ARG A 725 -28.58 -9.10 29.49
CA ARG A 725 -28.93 -10.27 30.32
C ARG A 725 -28.26 -10.25 31.70
N LEU A 726 -27.00 -9.80 31.77
CA LEU A 726 -26.28 -9.62 33.03
C LEU A 726 -26.77 -8.42 33.87
N ALA A 727 -27.77 -7.68 33.41
CA ALA A 727 -28.48 -6.66 34.17
C ALA A 727 -29.87 -7.13 34.66
N SER A 728 -30.50 -8.06 33.94
CA SER A 728 -31.85 -8.54 34.22
C SER A 728 -31.87 -9.75 35.15
N ASP A 729 -31.16 -9.72 36.29
CA ASP A 729 -31.06 -10.81 37.29
C ASP A 729 -32.41 -11.19 37.98
N ASN A 730 -33.56 -10.75 37.46
CA ASN A 730 -34.89 -10.89 38.05
C ASN A 730 -36.02 -11.17 37.03
N ILE A 731 -35.70 -11.53 35.78
CA ILE A 731 -36.70 -11.93 34.76
C ILE A 731 -36.43 -13.39 34.36
N ASN A 732 -37.50 -14.18 34.19
CA ASN A 732 -37.38 -15.59 33.78
C ASN A 732 -36.76 -15.71 32.38
N ASP A 733 -35.93 -16.74 32.17
CA ASP A 733 -35.34 -17.08 30.86
C ASP A 733 -36.40 -17.23 29.74
N ASP A 734 -37.65 -17.58 30.07
CA ASP A 734 -38.73 -17.76 29.11
C ASP A 734 -39.18 -16.46 28.42
N GLU A 735 -39.20 -15.32 29.12
CA GLU A 735 -39.71 -14.04 28.58
C GLU A 735 -38.70 -13.43 27.58
N TYR A 736 -37.41 -13.50 27.90
CA TYR A 736 -36.32 -13.12 26.97
C TYR A 736 -36.19 -14.07 25.77
N ARG A 737 -36.76 -15.27 25.83
CA ARG A 737 -36.83 -16.21 24.69
C ARG A 737 -37.93 -15.86 23.70
N GLU A 738 -38.95 -15.12 24.10
CA GLU A 738 -39.95 -14.57 23.17
C GLU A 738 -39.36 -13.36 22.42
N ASP A 739 -38.69 -12.41 23.10
CA ASP A 739 -37.91 -11.34 22.44
C ASP A 739 -36.85 -11.90 21.45
N LEU A 740 -36.19 -13.01 21.80
CA LEU A 740 -35.23 -13.68 20.91
C LEU A 740 -35.88 -14.35 19.69
N ASN A 741 -37.17 -14.65 19.72
CA ASN A 741 -37.92 -15.13 18.55
C ASN A 741 -38.49 -13.96 17.73
N ASP A 742 -38.89 -12.86 18.35
CA ASP A 742 -39.36 -11.66 17.64
C ASP A 742 -38.21 -10.92 16.92
N PHE A 743 -36.96 -11.05 17.41
CA PHE A 743 -35.76 -10.69 16.64
C PHE A 743 -35.36 -11.73 15.57
N ILE A 744 -36.09 -12.85 15.46
CA ILE A 744 -36.08 -13.75 14.28
C ILE A 744 -37.24 -13.33 13.35
N ASP A 745 -37.36 -12.03 13.14
CA ASP A 745 -37.96 -11.45 11.94
C ASP A 745 -37.10 -11.93 10.76
N ILE A 746 -37.50 -13.04 10.11
CA ILE A 746 -36.76 -13.66 9.02
C ILE A 746 -36.89 -12.80 7.77
N GLU A 747 -36.17 -11.67 7.73
CA GLU A 747 -35.83 -11.02 6.47
C GLU A 747 -35.26 -12.09 5.53
N PRO A 748 -35.82 -12.25 4.32
CA PRO A 748 -35.62 -13.47 3.53
C PRO A 748 -34.13 -13.70 3.26
N TYR A 749 -33.64 -14.86 3.68
CA TYR A 749 -32.29 -15.32 3.40
C TYR A 749 -32.15 -15.56 1.89
N ILE A 750 -31.65 -14.55 1.18
CA ILE A 750 -31.33 -14.64 -0.25
C ILE A 750 -30.16 -15.61 -0.38
N THR A 751 -30.38 -16.78 -0.98
CA THR A 751 -29.28 -17.70 -1.30
C THR A 751 -28.34 -17.07 -2.34
N PRO A 752 -27.04 -17.46 -2.39
CA PRO A 752 -26.14 -17.00 -3.45
C PRO A 752 -26.67 -17.27 -4.87
N VAL A 753 -27.48 -18.32 -5.05
CA VAL A 753 -28.16 -18.63 -6.32
C VAL A 753 -29.23 -17.60 -6.64
N GLU A 754 -30.12 -17.28 -5.69
CA GLU A 754 -31.15 -16.24 -5.88
C GLU A 754 -30.54 -14.85 -6.07
N ALA A 755 -29.41 -14.55 -5.42
CA ALA A 755 -28.68 -13.30 -5.62
C ALA A 755 -28.11 -13.13 -7.03
N HIS A 756 -27.77 -14.23 -7.73
CA HIS A 756 -27.35 -14.18 -9.14
C HIS A 756 -28.52 -13.94 -10.11
N TYR A 757 -29.76 -14.28 -9.73
CA TYR A 757 -30.95 -14.04 -10.56
C TYR A 757 -31.73 -12.78 -10.17
N ASN A 758 -31.59 -12.29 -8.94
CA ASN A 758 -32.23 -11.08 -8.44
C ASN A 758 -31.28 -9.87 -8.47
N PHE A 759 -31.34 -9.12 -9.56
CA PHE A 759 -30.55 -7.90 -9.80
C PHE A 759 -31.04 -6.66 -9.04
N GLU A 760 -32.04 -6.79 -8.16
CA GLU A 760 -32.50 -5.70 -7.30
C GLU A 760 -31.43 -5.29 -6.27
N VAL A 761 -31.68 -4.16 -5.61
CA VAL A 761 -30.74 -3.55 -4.67
C VAL A 761 -30.85 -4.23 -3.31
N GLN A 762 -29.93 -5.14 -3.03
CA GLN A 762 -29.87 -5.91 -1.80
C GLN A 762 -29.47 -5.01 -0.61
N LYS A 763 -30.22 -5.14 0.48
CA LYS A 763 -30.01 -4.43 1.76
C LYS A 763 -29.27 -5.26 2.80
N ASN A 764 -29.26 -6.58 2.63
CA ASN A 764 -28.82 -7.54 3.63
C ASN A 764 -27.49 -8.12 3.17
N TYR A 765 -26.40 -7.75 3.85
CA TYR A 765 -25.04 -8.08 3.44
C TYR A 765 -24.00 -7.93 4.56
N SER A 766 -22.84 -8.58 4.43
CA SER A 766 -21.68 -8.36 5.32
C SER A 766 -21.04 -6.99 5.06
N LYS A 767 -21.27 -6.04 5.97
CA LYS A 767 -20.53 -4.77 6.03
C LYS A 767 -19.01 -4.98 6.09
N ARG A 768 -18.55 -6.03 6.78
CA ARG A 768 -17.13 -6.31 7.01
C ARG A 768 -16.44 -6.80 5.74
N TYR A 769 -17.12 -7.67 4.98
CA TYR A 769 -16.66 -8.10 3.66
C TYR A 769 -16.47 -6.91 2.72
N PHE A 770 -17.47 -6.04 2.60
CA PHE A 770 -17.38 -4.86 1.72
C PHE A 770 -16.29 -3.88 2.16
N PHE A 771 -16.21 -3.54 3.45
CA PHE A 771 -15.16 -2.67 3.98
C PHE A 771 -13.75 -3.22 3.66
N SER A 772 -13.53 -4.50 3.96
CA SER A 772 -12.24 -5.18 3.77
C SER A 772 -11.87 -5.28 2.29
N SER A 773 -12.78 -5.79 1.46
CA SER A 773 -12.57 -5.90 0.00
C SER A 773 -12.28 -4.55 -0.65
N ILE A 774 -13.00 -3.50 -0.26
CA ILE A 774 -12.77 -2.14 -0.75
C ILE A 774 -11.37 -1.66 -0.35
N ASN A 775 -10.90 -1.95 0.88
CA ASN A 775 -9.58 -1.52 1.32
C ASN A 775 -8.45 -2.32 0.66
N LEU A 776 -8.56 -3.65 0.59
CA LEU A 776 -7.56 -4.50 -0.04
C LEU A 776 -7.28 -4.07 -1.50
N VAL A 777 -8.33 -3.89 -2.30
CA VAL A 777 -8.19 -3.43 -3.69
C VAL A 777 -7.76 -1.95 -3.75
N ASN A 778 -8.18 -1.09 -2.82
CA ASN A 778 -7.71 0.30 -2.78
C ASN A 778 -6.21 0.42 -2.43
N VAL A 779 -5.66 -0.47 -1.61
CA VAL A 779 -4.22 -0.54 -1.32
C VAL A 779 -3.47 -1.07 -2.54
N LEU A 780 -3.92 -2.19 -3.14
CA LEU A 780 -3.36 -2.72 -4.38
C LEU A 780 -3.34 -1.65 -5.51
N ARG A 781 -4.45 -0.95 -5.71
CA ARG A 781 -4.55 0.13 -6.70
C ARG A 781 -3.62 1.31 -6.40
N LYS A 782 -3.27 1.58 -5.14
CA LYS A 782 -2.25 2.59 -4.79
C LYS A 782 -0.85 2.13 -5.18
N ILE A 783 -0.52 0.87 -4.89
CA ILE A 783 0.82 0.30 -5.12
C ILE A 783 1.18 0.24 -6.61
N LEU A 784 0.20 -0.10 -7.47
CA LEU A 784 0.41 -0.30 -8.90
C LEU A 784 0.32 0.99 -9.75
N LYS A 785 -0.34 2.05 -9.25
CA LYS A 785 -0.73 3.20 -10.09
C LYS A 785 0.47 3.95 -10.66
N LYS A 786 0.59 3.95 -12.00
CA LYS A 786 1.75 4.50 -12.74
C LYS A 786 3.10 3.89 -12.31
N LYS A 787 3.16 2.57 -12.07
CA LYS A 787 4.39 1.84 -11.75
C LYS A 787 4.56 0.67 -12.73
N THR A 788 5.16 0.92 -13.89
CA THR A 788 5.14 -0.02 -15.03
C THR A 788 5.67 -1.41 -14.66
N GLN A 789 6.82 -1.52 -13.98
CA GLN A 789 7.35 -2.80 -13.50
C GLN A 789 6.35 -3.58 -12.63
N ARG A 790 5.72 -2.89 -11.66
CA ARG A 790 4.73 -3.49 -10.75
C ARG A 790 3.45 -3.90 -11.49
N ILE A 791 3.05 -3.16 -12.52
CA ILE A 791 1.91 -3.48 -13.38
C ILE A 791 2.18 -4.73 -14.20
N ILE A 792 3.38 -4.89 -14.76
CA ILE A 792 3.81 -6.06 -15.54
C ILE A 792 3.71 -7.34 -14.69
N VAL A 793 4.36 -7.36 -13.51
CA VAL A 793 4.34 -8.50 -12.58
C VAL A 793 2.91 -8.93 -12.19
N VAL A 794 1.97 -7.98 -12.06
CA VAL A 794 0.56 -8.30 -11.74
C VAL A 794 -0.28 -8.63 -13.00
N ALA A 795 0.18 -8.26 -14.20
CA ALA A 795 -0.45 -8.61 -15.48
C ALA A 795 -0.15 -10.06 -15.92
N GLU A 796 0.93 -10.66 -15.42
CA GLU A 796 1.27 -12.07 -15.63
C GLU A 796 0.37 -13.03 -14.81
N LEU A 797 -0.25 -12.52 -13.74
CA LEU A 797 -1.15 -13.31 -12.89
C LEU A 797 -2.51 -13.59 -13.56
N PRO A 798 -3.17 -14.73 -13.26
CA PRO A 798 -4.46 -15.08 -13.85
C PRO A 798 -5.51 -13.98 -13.72
N SER A 799 -5.88 -13.37 -14.85
CA SER A 799 -6.81 -12.21 -14.86
C SER A 799 -8.19 -12.55 -14.30
N ASP A 800 -8.63 -13.80 -14.42
CA ASP A 800 -9.96 -14.21 -13.94
C ASP A 800 -10.05 -14.26 -12.40
N THR A 801 -8.93 -14.43 -11.68
CA THR A 801 -8.89 -14.33 -10.21
C THR A 801 -9.30 -12.94 -9.73
N LEU A 802 -8.66 -11.87 -10.23
CA LEU A 802 -9.04 -10.50 -9.88
C LEU A 802 -10.42 -10.13 -10.47
N ARG A 803 -10.81 -10.71 -11.61
CA ARG A 803 -12.13 -10.51 -12.22
C ARG A 803 -13.29 -11.01 -11.36
N ARG A 804 -13.10 -12.03 -10.50
CA ARG A 804 -14.13 -12.49 -9.54
C ARG A 804 -14.63 -11.36 -8.64
N SER A 805 -13.78 -10.42 -8.25
CA SER A 805 -14.18 -9.23 -7.48
C SER A 805 -15.17 -8.28 -8.21
N LEU A 806 -15.43 -8.52 -9.50
CA LEU A 806 -16.43 -7.81 -10.30
C LEU A 806 -17.79 -8.54 -10.37
N SER A 807 -17.96 -9.74 -9.80
CA SER A 807 -19.26 -10.46 -9.77
C SER A 807 -20.32 -9.79 -8.88
N ILE A 808 -19.92 -8.77 -8.12
CA ILE A 808 -20.76 -7.89 -7.31
C ILE A 808 -20.59 -6.44 -7.78
N TYR A 809 -21.68 -5.70 -8.01
CA TYR A 809 -21.59 -4.30 -8.41
C TYR A 809 -21.46 -3.39 -7.17
N GLN A 810 -20.21 -3.04 -6.86
CA GLN A 810 -19.88 -2.03 -5.84
C GLN A 810 -18.94 -0.98 -6.43
N LYS A 811 -19.37 0.29 -6.44
CA LYS A 811 -18.71 1.39 -7.15
C LYS A 811 -17.23 1.58 -6.78
N GLN A 812 -16.87 1.43 -5.51
CA GLN A 812 -15.49 1.56 -5.03
C GLN A 812 -14.60 0.40 -5.52
N ILE A 813 -15.10 -0.84 -5.47
CA ILE A 813 -14.38 -2.04 -5.96
C ILE A 813 -14.19 -1.91 -7.47
N TRP A 814 -15.28 -1.75 -8.23
CA TRP A 814 -15.23 -1.61 -9.69
C TRP A 814 -14.31 -0.47 -10.15
N SER A 815 -14.40 0.70 -9.50
CA SER A 815 -13.53 1.83 -9.82
C SER A 815 -12.05 1.54 -9.53
N ALA A 816 -11.72 0.70 -8.55
CA ALA A 816 -10.34 0.33 -8.27
C ALA A 816 -9.85 -0.76 -9.25
N VAL A 817 -10.60 -1.88 -9.38
CA VAL A 817 -10.28 -3.04 -10.22
C VAL A 817 -10.20 -2.68 -11.70
N LEU A 818 -11.20 -1.99 -12.26
CA LEU A 818 -11.20 -1.65 -13.69
C LEU A 818 -10.06 -0.66 -14.03
N ASN A 819 -9.62 0.17 -13.08
CA ASN A 819 -8.44 1.00 -13.25
C ASN A 819 -7.10 0.26 -13.07
N ILE A 820 -7.08 -0.94 -12.48
CA ILE A 820 -5.93 -1.87 -12.55
C ILE A 820 -5.91 -2.48 -13.95
N PHE A 821 -7.00 -3.12 -14.39
CA PHE A 821 -7.06 -3.74 -15.72
C PHE A 821 -6.81 -2.74 -16.86
N LYS A 822 -7.28 -1.48 -16.76
CA LYS A 822 -6.98 -0.41 -17.73
C LYS A 822 -5.48 -0.18 -17.91
N GLU A 823 -4.69 -0.26 -16.83
CA GLU A 823 -3.24 -0.12 -16.87
C GLU A 823 -2.52 -1.43 -17.26
N GLN A 824 -3.16 -2.61 -17.16
CA GLN A 824 -2.62 -3.90 -17.62
C GLN A 824 -2.88 -4.23 -19.10
N VAL A 825 -3.91 -3.63 -19.72
CA VAL A 825 -4.27 -3.86 -21.13
C VAL A 825 -3.16 -3.55 -22.15
N PRO A 826 -2.24 -2.57 -21.97
CA PRO A 826 -1.12 -2.36 -22.89
C PRO A 826 -0.23 -3.60 -23.04
N PHE A 827 0.15 -4.21 -21.91
CA PHE A 827 1.06 -5.36 -21.81
C PHE A 827 0.40 -6.68 -22.24
N ASN A 828 -0.93 -6.74 -22.25
CA ASN A 828 -1.68 -7.95 -22.60
C ASN A 828 -1.81 -8.18 -24.11
N GLY A 829 -1.49 -9.39 -24.56
CA GLY A 829 -1.50 -9.77 -25.98
C GLY A 829 -2.88 -9.78 -26.65
N LYS A 830 -2.91 -9.77 -28.00
CA LYS A 830 -4.14 -9.71 -28.80
C LYS A 830 -5.16 -10.82 -28.48
N LYS A 831 -4.70 -12.03 -28.14
CA LYS A 831 -5.56 -13.15 -27.71
C LYS A 831 -6.29 -12.82 -26.41
N TRP A 832 -5.58 -12.25 -25.42
CA TRP A 832 -6.20 -11.80 -24.17
C TRP A 832 -7.21 -10.68 -24.41
N LYS A 833 -6.87 -9.68 -25.25
CA LYS A 833 -7.80 -8.58 -25.59
C LYS A 833 -9.08 -9.07 -26.28
N HIS A 834 -9.01 -10.11 -27.11
CA HIS A 834 -10.18 -10.74 -27.71
C HIS A 834 -11.06 -11.45 -26.66
N ASN A 835 -10.46 -12.32 -25.84
CA ASN A 835 -11.16 -13.06 -24.80
C ASN A 835 -11.80 -12.14 -23.74
N ASN A 836 -11.15 -11.01 -23.44
CA ASN A 836 -11.59 -10.04 -22.44
C ASN A 836 -12.32 -8.82 -23.03
N MET A 837 -12.91 -8.93 -24.22
CA MET A 837 -13.61 -7.80 -24.85
C MET A 837 -14.75 -7.23 -23.98
N LYS A 838 -15.49 -8.07 -23.24
CA LYS A 838 -16.51 -7.61 -22.27
C LYS A 838 -15.90 -6.72 -21.17
N LEU A 839 -14.70 -7.07 -20.69
CA LEU A 839 -13.97 -6.34 -19.65
C LEU A 839 -13.42 -5.00 -20.20
N ILE A 840 -12.90 -5.00 -21.43
CA ILE A 840 -12.48 -3.78 -22.15
C ILE A 840 -13.67 -2.81 -22.31
N SER A 841 -14.85 -3.31 -22.66
CA SER A 841 -16.08 -2.50 -22.69
C SER A 841 -16.48 -1.98 -21.30
N ALA A 842 -16.37 -2.80 -20.25
CA ALA A 842 -16.64 -2.36 -18.88
C ALA A 842 -15.67 -1.25 -18.40
N ILE A 843 -14.38 -1.34 -18.76
CA ILE A 843 -13.39 -0.28 -18.54
C ILE A 843 -13.81 1.00 -19.27
N TYR A 844 -14.15 0.92 -20.55
CA TYR A 844 -14.56 2.10 -21.35
C TYR A 844 -15.80 2.82 -20.76
N MET A 845 -16.76 2.06 -20.21
CA MET A 845 -17.98 2.62 -19.64
C MET A 845 -17.85 3.16 -18.19
N ASN A 846 -16.86 2.70 -17.41
CA ASN A 846 -16.74 3.03 -15.97
C ASN A 846 -15.47 3.81 -15.59
N CYS A 847 -14.38 3.68 -16.34
CA CYS A 847 -13.14 4.41 -16.06
C CYS A 847 -13.13 5.77 -16.77
N LYS A 848 -12.66 6.80 -16.07
CA LYS A 848 -12.53 8.13 -16.68
C LYS A 848 -11.50 8.12 -17.82
N LEU A 849 -11.85 8.80 -18.90
CA LEU A 849 -10.95 9.08 -20.02
C LEU A 849 -9.98 10.21 -19.66
N LYS A 850 -8.78 10.19 -20.25
CA LYS A 850 -7.81 11.29 -20.20
C LYS A 850 -7.77 12.01 -21.56
N LEU A 851 -7.11 13.17 -21.62
CA LEU A 851 -6.78 13.84 -22.88
C LEU A 851 -5.79 13.04 -23.75
N ARG A 852 -4.90 12.26 -23.13
CA ARG A 852 -4.02 11.27 -23.77
C ARG A 852 -4.19 9.93 -23.06
N ASP A 853 -4.71 8.92 -23.76
CA ASP A 853 -5.25 7.70 -23.14
C ASP A 853 -5.04 6.47 -24.06
N ASP A 854 -3.79 6.24 -24.44
CA ASP A 854 -3.39 5.31 -25.53
C ASP A 854 -3.45 3.81 -25.15
N TRP A 855 -4.08 3.47 -24.01
CA TRP A 855 -4.03 2.17 -23.31
C TRP A 855 -4.44 0.96 -24.15
N LEU A 856 -5.31 1.15 -25.15
CA LEU A 856 -5.76 0.07 -26.03
C LEU A 856 -4.79 -0.16 -27.21
N VAL A 857 -4.14 0.89 -27.70
CA VAL A 857 -3.39 0.95 -28.97
C VAL A 857 -2.01 0.30 -28.85
N GLY A 858 -1.28 0.57 -27.75
CA GLY A 858 -0.05 -0.13 -27.40
C GLY A 858 1.18 0.18 -28.28
N SER A 859 1.24 1.32 -28.97
CA SER A 859 2.36 1.66 -29.89
C SER A 859 3.71 1.93 -29.20
N SER A 860 3.72 2.13 -27.88
CA SER A 860 4.91 2.51 -27.09
C SER A 860 5.36 1.42 -26.09
N VAL A 861 4.73 0.24 -26.10
CA VAL A 861 4.83 -0.75 -25.01
C VAL A 861 6.24 -1.32 -24.85
N THR A 862 6.99 -1.57 -25.94
CA THR A 862 8.36 -2.11 -25.83
C THR A 862 9.25 -1.17 -25.02
N SER A 863 9.40 0.09 -25.45
CA SER A 863 10.15 1.12 -24.72
C SER A 863 9.63 1.39 -23.31
N GLU A 864 8.35 1.07 -23.00
CA GLU A 864 7.82 1.19 -21.65
C GLU A 864 8.22 0.01 -20.75
N VAL A 865 8.35 -1.19 -21.32
CA VAL A 865 8.90 -2.39 -20.66
C VAL A 865 10.42 -2.27 -20.50
N ASP A 866 11.13 -1.85 -21.55
CA ASP A 866 12.60 -1.73 -21.57
C ASP A 866 13.09 -0.80 -20.44
N ASP A 867 12.44 0.35 -20.25
CA ASP A 867 12.76 1.27 -19.14
C ASP A 867 12.14 0.87 -17.78
N ALA A 868 11.18 -0.06 -17.74
CA ALA A 868 10.30 -0.28 -16.57
C ALA A 868 11.08 -0.54 -15.27
N TYR A 869 12.14 -1.33 -15.39
CA TYR A 869 13.02 -1.71 -14.30
C TYR A 869 13.87 -0.53 -13.79
N ALA A 870 14.48 0.24 -14.71
CA ALA A 870 15.25 1.44 -14.39
C ALA A 870 14.38 2.53 -13.70
N GLN A 871 13.10 2.65 -14.07
CA GLN A 871 12.15 3.54 -13.38
C GLN A 871 11.91 3.13 -11.91
N GLU A 872 11.90 1.83 -11.61
CA GLU A 872 11.70 1.30 -10.26
C GLU A 872 12.98 1.46 -9.41
N ILE A 873 14.18 1.24 -9.97
CA ILE A 873 15.45 1.56 -9.31
C ILE A 873 15.56 3.06 -9.02
N ALA A 874 15.36 3.92 -10.02
CA ALA A 874 15.49 5.37 -9.85
C ALA A 874 14.52 5.92 -8.77
N LEU A 875 13.31 5.37 -8.71
CA LEU A 875 12.34 5.64 -7.65
C LEU A 875 12.85 5.20 -6.27
N ARG A 876 13.37 3.98 -6.15
CA ARG A 876 13.91 3.43 -4.89
C ARG A 876 15.09 4.24 -4.38
N ALA A 877 16.04 4.56 -5.27
CA ALA A 877 17.20 5.40 -4.96
C ALA A 877 16.79 6.81 -4.47
N LEU A 878 15.81 7.46 -5.11
CA LEU A 878 15.30 8.76 -4.67
C LEU A 878 14.62 8.69 -3.29
N VAL A 879 13.90 7.61 -3.01
CA VAL A 879 13.24 7.37 -1.70
C VAL A 879 14.27 7.07 -0.60
N GLN A 880 15.28 6.26 -0.90
CA GLN A 880 16.39 5.96 -0.01
C GLN A 880 17.17 7.25 0.30
N PHE A 881 17.50 8.05 -0.72
CA PHE A 881 18.12 9.36 -0.55
C PHE A 881 17.30 10.29 0.37
N TYR A 882 16.00 10.46 0.10
CA TYR A 882 15.12 11.28 0.93
C TYR A 882 15.14 10.85 2.41
N ASN A 883 15.03 9.54 2.66
CA ASN A 883 15.03 9.00 4.01
C ASN A 883 16.42 9.16 4.68
N CYS A 884 17.49 8.79 4.00
CA CYS A 884 18.86 8.87 4.50
C CYS A 884 19.31 10.32 4.77
N ARG A 885 18.87 11.30 3.97
CA ARG A 885 19.12 12.72 4.23
C ARG A 885 18.42 13.21 5.50
N ARG A 886 17.15 12.87 5.66
CA ARG A 886 16.23 13.49 6.63
C ARG A 886 16.09 12.75 7.96
N TYR A 887 16.33 11.44 7.97
CA TYR A 887 16.14 10.53 9.12
C TYR A 887 17.41 9.70 9.34
N LYS A 888 18.54 10.41 9.51
CA LYS A 888 19.89 9.81 9.59
C LYS A 888 19.99 8.77 10.71
N ASP A 889 19.51 9.12 11.91
CA ASP A 889 19.60 8.27 13.11
C ASP A 889 18.70 7.02 13.00
N GLU A 890 17.58 7.14 12.28
CA GLU A 890 16.64 6.04 12.05
C GLU A 890 17.08 5.13 10.90
N MET A 891 17.68 5.68 9.84
CA MET A 891 18.26 4.89 8.76
C MET A 891 19.54 4.16 9.20
N ALA A 892 20.33 4.74 10.10
CA ALA A 892 21.46 4.07 10.72
C ALA A 892 21.05 2.83 11.55
N GLN A 893 19.88 2.85 12.21
CA GLN A 893 19.32 1.67 12.90
C GLN A 893 18.93 0.52 11.96
N ILE A 894 18.76 0.80 10.66
CA ILE A 894 18.49 -0.20 9.61
C ILE A 894 19.81 -0.70 8.97
N GLY A 895 20.94 -0.04 9.26
CA GLY A 895 22.28 -0.35 8.72
C GLY A 895 22.81 0.66 7.71
N TYR A 896 22.02 1.66 7.31
CA TYR A 896 22.45 2.67 6.33
C TYR A 896 23.28 3.78 6.99
N VAL A 897 24.60 3.69 6.86
CA VAL A 897 25.56 4.70 7.37
C VAL A 897 26.20 5.43 6.20
N ILE A 898 25.80 6.69 5.98
CA ILE A 898 26.34 7.55 4.91
C ILE A 898 27.71 8.09 5.37
N ASN A 899 28.78 7.37 5.06
CA ASN A 899 30.15 7.84 5.34
C ASN A 899 30.71 8.76 4.24
N ASP A 900 30.24 8.61 2.98
CA ASP A 900 30.83 9.25 1.81
C ASP A 900 29.80 10.01 0.95
N ILE A 901 30.26 11.09 0.32
CA ILE A 901 29.47 11.90 -0.63
C ILE A 901 28.99 11.04 -1.82
N ASN A 902 29.82 10.07 -2.22
CA ASN A 902 29.56 9.13 -3.33
C ASN A 902 28.70 7.92 -2.94
N PHE A 903 28.29 7.77 -1.66
CA PHE A 903 27.58 6.59 -1.16
C PHE A 903 26.43 6.14 -2.07
N PHE A 904 25.51 7.05 -2.43
CA PHE A 904 24.38 6.72 -3.29
C PHE A 904 24.79 6.32 -4.70
N LYS A 905 25.89 6.86 -5.25
CA LYS A 905 26.39 6.47 -6.58
C LYS A 905 26.91 5.04 -6.56
N GLN A 906 27.66 4.67 -5.52
CA GLN A 906 28.16 3.30 -5.32
C GLN A 906 27.01 2.32 -5.05
N GLU A 907 26.04 2.69 -4.21
CA GLU A 907 24.82 1.89 -3.96
C GLU A 907 24.03 1.64 -5.26
N ILE A 908 23.88 2.67 -6.11
CA ILE A 908 23.24 2.57 -7.42
C ILE A 908 24.06 1.68 -8.37
N GLU A 909 25.38 1.84 -8.42
CA GLU A 909 26.26 1.00 -9.24
C GLU A 909 26.19 -0.47 -8.82
N THR A 910 26.13 -0.76 -7.52
CA THR A 910 25.88 -2.11 -6.99
C THR A 910 24.49 -2.62 -7.39
N LEU A 911 23.42 -1.85 -7.19
CA LEU A 911 22.05 -2.26 -7.53
C LEU A 911 21.86 -2.50 -9.04
N MET A 912 22.61 -1.79 -9.90
CA MET A 912 22.58 -2.02 -11.34
C MET A 912 23.44 -3.22 -11.74
N ALA A 913 24.59 -3.45 -11.10
CA ALA A 913 25.41 -4.64 -11.32
C ALA A 913 24.73 -5.93 -10.83
N GLU A 914 24.04 -5.91 -9.68
CA GLU A 914 23.20 -7.02 -9.20
C GLU A 914 22.07 -7.31 -10.20
N ALA A 915 21.46 -6.28 -10.80
CA ALA A 915 20.40 -6.42 -11.79
C ALA A 915 20.84 -7.04 -13.12
N GLU A 916 22.08 -6.81 -13.55
CA GLU A 916 22.65 -7.44 -14.76
C GLU A 916 22.99 -8.94 -14.56
N ASN A 917 22.86 -9.46 -13.33
CA ASN A 917 23.10 -10.86 -12.97
C ASN A 917 21.80 -11.65 -12.65
N ILE A 918 20.61 -11.12 -12.97
CA ILE A 918 19.28 -11.73 -12.69
C ILE A 918 18.46 -11.90 -13.98
#